data_AF-A0A2N9XVG4-F1
#
_entry.id   AF-A0A2N9XVG4-F1
#
_cell.length_a   1.000
_cell.length_b   1.000
_cell.length_c   1.000
_cell.angle_alpha   90.00
_cell.angle_beta   90.00
_cell.angle_gamma   90.00
#
_symmetry.space_group_name_H-M   'P 1'
#
loop_
_entity.id
_entity.type
_entity.pdbx_description
1 polymer ?
#
loop_
_entity_poly.entity_id
_entity_poly.type
_entity_poly.pdbx_seq_one_letter_code
_entity_poly.pdbx_strand_id
1 'polypeptide(L)'
;MEQFIAFLNTREIKYSVEDNTVTIFENLDLAGMRIEVLPDNLIVNGDLDLKVTKIKKLPDNLTVNGRLCARYTKIKALPANFNVKGSIDLMGTKVTSLPDNLTVNGDLNLNETHIKSLPANLTVEGNLDLRGSHLLVLPDKFHVAGKLDLSDTKIDKLPDNLNVQGDLNLDRTRIKKLPENLNVAGSLRLNDSKIKTLPDNLVIAGNLDLSNTRIKKLPGGLKVGGELKLYRTRIKKLPDDLTVANGISLVRCKIRNLPDNLTVNSYLDLGFSKIKKLPDNLTVAKGISLVRCKIRKLPDNLTVNSYLDLGFSKIKKLPDNLIVNGYLGLRGTNVKKLLKHSNVQCTSLGLEYAKIKQLPANIEEKNSLYLDYSKLKKLPDNLCLKGDLTLRYAAIKKLPDNLIVGGDLDMSRTRIKKLPENLKIAGKLNFSSTKLEKLPHNLHISSDLDLHNSKVRKIPDNLKVNGTLDLYKTKIKKLPKNLFVKNRLYLSNTKIKTLPSDLKVEGDLWLSYSNIKKLPDNLKLNGDLYLNNTNIQKLPKNLFVKNTLDIRHTKITTLPEDLAFGRIELNPEKIKNIVYKNCPSITATIFAVYLQGEIKIVGGNTLVGNLTEFEQRTDKLFLPAEADECKQIARDCAAQLQQKLSLN
;
A
#
# COMPACT_ATOMS: atom_id res chain seq x y z
N MET A 1 -8.01 35.36 -22.97
CA MET A 1 -7.27 34.84 -24.13
C MET A 1 -5.76 35.07 -23.97
N GLU A 2 -5.29 36.32 -23.87
CA GLU A 2 -3.85 36.66 -23.83
C GLU A 2 -3.04 35.90 -22.76
N GLN A 3 -3.52 35.84 -21.51
CA GLN A 3 -2.83 35.09 -20.44
C GLN A 3 -2.70 33.59 -20.73
N PHE A 4 -3.69 33.01 -21.42
CA PHE A 4 -3.68 31.60 -21.78
C PHE A 4 -2.68 31.35 -22.91
N ILE A 5 -2.66 32.20 -23.94
CA ILE A 5 -1.68 32.16 -25.04
C ILE A 5 -0.25 32.35 -24.52
N ALA A 6 -0.04 33.30 -23.60
CA ALA A 6 1.26 33.52 -22.96
C ALA A 6 1.74 32.25 -22.25
N PHE A 7 0.86 31.56 -21.51
CA PHE A 7 1.16 30.27 -20.91
C PHE A 7 1.57 29.21 -21.94
N LEU A 8 0.82 29.07 -23.04
CA LEU A 8 1.14 28.10 -24.10
C LEU A 8 2.53 28.36 -24.68
N ASN A 9 2.85 29.64 -24.96
CA ASN A 9 4.17 30.05 -25.44
C ASN A 9 5.28 29.72 -24.46
N THR A 10 5.12 30.05 -23.17
CA THR A 10 6.12 29.74 -22.13
C THR A 10 6.36 28.25 -21.98
N ARG A 11 5.37 27.42 -22.32
CA ARG A 11 5.42 25.96 -22.21
C ARG A 11 5.84 25.27 -23.51
N GLU A 12 6.06 26.03 -24.59
CA GLU A 12 6.32 25.51 -25.92
C GLU A 12 5.23 24.53 -26.40
N ILE A 13 4.00 24.69 -25.90
CA ILE A 13 2.85 23.89 -26.34
C ILE A 13 2.51 24.30 -27.76
N LYS A 14 2.32 23.32 -28.65
CA LYS A 14 1.98 23.62 -30.05
C LYS A 14 0.50 23.93 -30.20
N TYR A 15 0.19 25.11 -30.71
CA TYR A 15 -1.19 25.56 -30.94
C TYR A 15 -1.32 26.42 -32.21
N SER A 16 -2.54 26.61 -32.69
CA SER A 16 -2.92 27.68 -33.63
C SER A 16 -4.06 28.52 -33.07
N VAL A 17 -4.19 29.75 -33.58
CA VAL A 17 -5.32 30.64 -33.30
C VAL A 17 -5.91 31.11 -34.62
N GLU A 18 -7.14 30.70 -34.92
CA GLU A 18 -7.88 31.05 -36.13
C GLU A 18 -9.31 31.41 -35.73
N ASP A 19 -9.85 32.55 -36.18
CA ASP A 19 -11.21 33.01 -35.88
C ASP A 19 -11.59 32.91 -34.39
N ASN A 20 -10.68 33.35 -33.50
CA ASN A 20 -10.81 33.30 -32.04
C ASN A 20 -10.92 31.86 -31.45
N THR A 21 -10.64 30.83 -32.25
CA THR A 21 -10.52 29.43 -31.84
C THR A 21 -9.08 29.11 -31.53
N VAL A 22 -8.82 28.53 -30.35
CA VAL A 22 -7.49 28.06 -29.95
C VAL A 22 -7.46 26.55 -30.14
N THR A 23 -6.60 26.06 -31.03
CA THR A 23 -6.43 24.62 -31.26
C THR A 23 -5.10 24.18 -30.69
N ILE A 24 -5.12 23.31 -29.67
CA ILE A 24 -3.95 22.61 -29.15
C ILE A 24 -3.76 21.32 -29.93
N PHE A 25 -2.58 21.11 -30.52
CA PHE A 25 -2.34 19.95 -31.39
C PHE A 25 -2.08 18.64 -30.63
N GLU A 26 -1.84 18.73 -29.33
CA GLU A 26 -1.46 17.61 -28.47
C GLU A 26 -2.24 17.62 -27.14
N ASN A 27 -1.70 16.97 -26.12
CA ASN A 27 -2.26 16.98 -24.77
C ASN A 27 -2.04 18.34 -24.09
N LEU A 28 -3.01 18.79 -23.31
CA LEU A 28 -2.93 19.99 -22.49
C LEU A 28 -3.03 19.63 -21.00
N ASP A 29 -1.92 19.69 -20.29
CA ASP A 29 -1.85 19.47 -18.84
C ASP A 29 -1.85 20.81 -18.08
N LEU A 30 -2.96 21.07 -17.38
CA LEU A 30 -3.16 22.21 -16.48
C LEU A 30 -3.31 21.76 -15.02
N ALA A 31 -2.95 20.52 -14.70
CA ALA A 31 -3.17 19.95 -13.38
C ALA A 31 -2.46 20.75 -12.29
N GLY A 32 -3.20 21.05 -11.21
CA GLY A 32 -2.70 21.81 -10.06
C GLY A 32 -2.42 23.29 -10.34
N MET A 33 -2.61 23.77 -11.58
CA MET A 33 -2.42 25.18 -11.91
C MET A 33 -3.55 26.02 -11.33
N ARG A 34 -3.23 27.28 -10.99
CA ARG A 34 -4.20 28.25 -10.45
C ARG A 34 -5.05 28.91 -11.54
N ILE A 35 -5.41 28.18 -12.59
CA ILE A 35 -6.29 28.66 -13.68
C ILE A 35 -7.77 28.66 -13.24
N GLU A 36 -8.50 29.73 -13.60
CA GLU A 36 -9.92 29.90 -13.23
C GLU A 36 -10.88 29.82 -14.42
N VAL A 37 -10.41 30.09 -15.64
CA VAL A 37 -11.24 30.16 -16.86
C VAL A 37 -10.44 29.62 -18.06
N LEU A 38 -11.11 28.90 -18.97
CA LEU A 38 -10.58 28.47 -20.28
C LEU A 38 -11.15 29.39 -21.38
N PRO A 39 -10.47 29.55 -22.53
CA PRO A 39 -11.02 30.30 -23.65
C PRO A 39 -12.28 29.62 -24.23
N ASP A 40 -13.20 30.43 -24.77
CA ASP A 40 -14.55 29.95 -25.14
C ASP A 40 -14.55 28.93 -26.30
N ASN A 41 -13.65 29.09 -27.27
CA ASN A 41 -13.50 28.20 -28.43
C ASN A 41 -12.19 27.41 -28.33
N LEU A 42 -12.08 26.55 -27.33
CA LEU A 42 -10.90 25.69 -27.12
C LEU A 42 -11.10 24.33 -27.77
N ILE A 43 -10.17 23.95 -28.64
CA ILE A 43 -10.04 22.60 -29.19
C ILE A 43 -8.75 21.99 -28.65
N VAL A 44 -8.84 20.80 -28.06
CA VAL A 44 -7.67 20.00 -27.65
C VAL A 44 -7.68 18.71 -28.43
N ASN A 45 -6.68 18.52 -29.31
CA ASN A 45 -6.58 17.32 -30.15
C ASN A 45 -6.16 16.07 -29.36
N GLY A 46 -5.56 16.25 -28.19
CA GLY A 46 -5.26 15.18 -27.23
C GLY A 46 -6.14 15.22 -25.98
N ASP A 47 -5.53 14.83 -24.85
CA ASP A 47 -6.13 14.84 -23.53
C ASP A 47 -6.08 16.22 -22.88
N LEU A 48 -7.08 16.55 -22.06
CA LEU A 48 -7.15 17.77 -21.26
C LEU A 48 -7.18 17.43 -19.75
N ASP A 49 -6.12 17.73 -19.01
CA ASP A 49 -6.07 17.57 -17.54
C ASP A 49 -6.27 18.92 -16.81
N LEU A 50 -7.41 19.07 -16.14
CA LEU A 50 -7.83 20.21 -15.31
C LEU A 50 -7.86 19.86 -13.82
N LYS A 51 -7.30 18.72 -13.42
CA LYS A 51 -7.33 18.21 -12.04
C LYS A 51 -6.89 19.28 -11.04
N VAL A 52 -7.70 19.50 -10.01
CA VAL A 52 -7.40 20.40 -8.88
C VAL A 52 -7.17 21.86 -9.31
N THR A 53 -7.70 22.27 -10.47
CA THR A 53 -7.74 23.69 -10.87
C THR A 53 -8.90 24.44 -10.19
N LYS A 54 -8.93 25.77 -10.33
CA LYS A 54 -10.00 26.62 -9.79
C LYS A 54 -11.17 26.82 -10.75
N ILE A 55 -11.17 26.14 -11.90
CA ILE A 55 -12.19 26.27 -12.95
C ILE A 55 -13.59 25.98 -12.39
N LYS A 56 -14.55 26.86 -12.75
CA LYS A 56 -15.95 26.81 -12.30
C LYS A 56 -16.94 26.43 -13.42
N LYS A 57 -16.59 26.64 -14.68
CA LYS A 57 -17.42 26.35 -15.86
C LYS A 57 -16.50 25.90 -17.01
N LEU A 58 -16.94 24.91 -17.79
CA LEU A 58 -16.32 24.56 -19.07
C LEU A 58 -16.91 25.44 -20.19
N PRO A 59 -16.10 25.88 -21.16
CA PRO A 59 -16.59 26.60 -22.34
C PRO A 59 -17.70 25.86 -23.08
N ASP A 60 -18.65 26.62 -23.66
CA ASP A 60 -19.81 26.02 -24.32
C ASP A 60 -19.42 25.25 -25.60
N ASN A 61 -18.33 25.66 -26.27
CA ASN A 61 -17.79 25.05 -27.49
C ASN A 61 -16.49 24.23 -27.25
N LEU A 62 -16.24 23.81 -26.00
CA LEU A 62 -15.07 22.99 -25.69
C LEU A 62 -15.11 21.66 -26.45
N THR A 63 -14.07 21.39 -27.24
CA THR A 63 -13.87 20.09 -27.90
C THR A 63 -12.61 19.42 -27.38
N VAL A 64 -12.72 18.18 -26.92
CA VAL A 64 -11.57 17.34 -26.51
C VAL A 64 -11.60 16.04 -27.29
N ASN A 65 -10.62 15.85 -28.18
CA ASN A 65 -10.54 14.64 -29.00
C ASN A 65 -9.96 13.43 -28.23
N GLY A 66 -9.34 13.66 -27.07
CA GLY A 66 -8.92 12.63 -26.12
C GLY A 66 -9.81 12.54 -24.88
N ARG A 67 -9.19 12.28 -23.72
CA ARG A 67 -9.81 12.26 -22.39
C ARG A 67 -9.93 13.66 -21.79
N LEU A 68 -11.03 13.91 -21.08
CA LEU A 68 -11.12 15.03 -20.15
C LEU A 68 -10.97 14.57 -18.70
N CYS A 69 -10.05 15.17 -17.95
CA CYS A 69 -9.93 15.02 -16.50
C CYS A 69 -10.22 16.36 -15.81
N ALA A 70 -11.34 16.47 -15.10
CA ALA A 70 -11.72 17.68 -14.35
C ALA A 70 -11.98 17.40 -12.87
N ARG A 71 -11.24 16.42 -12.32
CA ARG A 71 -11.34 15.98 -10.93
C ARG A 71 -11.11 17.11 -9.94
N TYR A 72 -11.94 17.16 -8.91
CA TYR A 72 -11.86 18.12 -7.80
C TYR A 72 -11.87 19.61 -8.25
N THR A 73 -12.47 19.90 -9.40
CA THR A 73 -12.74 21.27 -9.84
C THR A 73 -14.05 21.80 -9.25
N LYS A 74 -14.35 23.07 -9.48
CA LYS A 74 -15.59 23.72 -9.01
C LYS A 74 -16.73 23.68 -10.05
N ILE A 75 -16.59 22.86 -11.08
CA ILE A 75 -17.58 22.71 -12.17
C ILE A 75 -18.92 22.23 -11.59
N LYS A 76 -20.00 22.90 -12.00
CA LYS A 76 -21.38 22.60 -11.57
C LYS A 76 -22.28 22.00 -12.65
N ALA A 77 -21.92 22.18 -13.92
CA ALA A 77 -22.68 21.68 -15.06
C ALA A 77 -21.73 21.49 -16.26
N LEU A 78 -22.08 20.55 -17.13
CA LEU A 78 -21.47 20.40 -18.45
C LEU A 78 -22.27 21.23 -19.47
N PRO A 79 -21.62 21.74 -20.53
CA PRO A 79 -22.31 22.48 -21.59
C PRO A 79 -23.25 21.57 -22.39
N ALA A 80 -24.21 22.14 -23.12
CA ALA A 80 -25.21 21.36 -23.87
C ALA A 80 -24.56 20.58 -25.04
N ASN A 81 -23.65 21.21 -25.78
CA ASN A 81 -22.94 20.64 -26.93
C ASN A 81 -21.60 20.00 -26.51
N PHE A 82 -21.58 19.36 -25.35
CA PHE A 82 -20.35 18.84 -24.77
C PHE A 82 -19.77 17.69 -25.59
N ASN A 83 -18.58 17.91 -26.18
CA ASN A 83 -17.96 16.96 -27.10
C ASN A 83 -16.59 16.49 -26.56
N VAL A 84 -16.59 15.30 -25.97
CA VAL A 84 -15.37 14.60 -25.57
C VAL A 84 -15.38 13.22 -26.22
N LYS A 85 -14.41 12.95 -27.10
CA LYS A 85 -14.36 11.67 -27.84
C LYS A 85 -13.86 10.50 -26.99
N GLY A 86 -13.14 10.76 -25.90
CA GLY A 86 -12.60 9.76 -24.99
C GLY A 86 -13.37 9.62 -23.68
N SER A 87 -12.64 9.34 -22.61
CA SER A 87 -13.21 9.21 -21.25
C SER A 87 -13.41 10.59 -20.60
N ILE A 88 -14.34 10.67 -19.64
CA ILE A 88 -14.66 11.88 -18.89
C ILE A 88 -14.55 11.59 -17.40
N ASP A 89 -13.69 12.32 -16.69
CA ASP A 89 -13.49 12.18 -15.26
C ASP A 89 -13.86 13.45 -14.48
N LEU A 90 -15.01 13.40 -13.81
CA LEU A 90 -15.61 14.50 -13.05
C LEU A 90 -15.64 14.20 -11.55
N MET A 91 -14.79 13.28 -11.08
CA MET A 91 -14.76 12.87 -9.67
C MET A 91 -14.64 14.09 -8.74
N GLY A 92 -15.49 14.13 -7.71
CA GLY A 92 -15.46 15.17 -6.67
C GLY A 92 -15.84 16.58 -7.14
N THR A 93 -16.43 16.71 -8.33
CA THR A 93 -16.97 17.99 -8.82
C THR A 93 -18.36 18.27 -8.21
N LYS A 94 -18.88 19.48 -8.48
CA LYS A 94 -20.22 19.90 -8.04
C LYS A 94 -21.30 19.67 -9.09
N VAL A 95 -21.04 18.81 -10.07
CA VAL A 95 -21.99 18.50 -11.15
C VAL A 95 -23.29 17.91 -10.58
N THR A 96 -24.42 18.45 -11.00
CA THR A 96 -25.77 18.02 -10.56
C THR A 96 -26.61 17.34 -11.63
N SER A 97 -26.25 17.51 -12.91
CA SER A 97 -26.95 16.95 -14.07
C SER A 97 -25.99 16.76 -15.25
N LEU A 98 -26.39 15.90 -16.20
CA LEU A 98 -25.70 15.68 -17.48
C LEU A 98 -26.59 16.15 -18.63
N PRO A 99 -26.03 16.44 -19.82
CA PRO A 99 -26.81 16.69 -21.04
C PRO A 99 -27.65 15.48 -21.47
N ASP A 100 -28.84 15.71 -22.05
CA ASP A 100 -29.87 14.68 -22.31
C ASP A 100 -29.45 13.55 -23.26
N ASN A 101 -28.51 13.80 -24.17
CA ASN A 101 -28.01 12.83 -25.15
C ASN A 101 -26.48 12.66 -25.07
N LEU A 102 -25.93 12.68 -23.85
CA LEU A 102 -24.51 12.49 -23.64
C LEU A 102 -24.09 11.06 -24.07
N THR A 103 -23.16 10.99 -25.02
CA THR A 103 -22.46 9.77 -25.39
C THR A 103 -21.00 9.88 -24.95
N VAL A 104 -20.50 8.84 -24.27
CA VAL A 104 -19.11 8.74 -23.82
C VAL A 104 -18.51 7.47 -24.40
N ASN A 105 -17.56 7.60 -25.34
CA ASN A 105 -16.93 6.43 -25.98
C ASN A 105 -15.92 5.71 -25.07
N GLY A 106 -15.64 6.26 -23.89
CA GLY A 106 -14.78 5.66 -22.87
C GLY A 106 -15.48 5.57 -21.52
N ASP A 107 -14.70 5.69 -20.44
CA ASP A 107 -15.23 5.68 -19.08
C ASP A 107 -15.87 7.03 -18.70
N LEU A 108 -16.94 6.97 -17.91
CA LEU A 108 -17.55 8.14 -17.27
C LEU A 108 -17.44 8.01 -15.75
N ASN A 109 -16.62 8.86 -15.13
CA ASN A 109 -16.44 8.90 -13.69
C ASN A 109 -17.16 10.10 -13.06
N LEU A 110 -18.20 9.81 -12.29
CA LEU A 110 -19.06 10.73 -11.55
C LEU A 110 -19.01 10.47 -10.03
N ASN A 111 -17.96 9.81 -9.58
CA ASN A 111 -17.73 9.48 -8.18
C ASN A 111 -17.71 10.76 -7.30
N GLU A 112 -18.37 10.71 -6.15
CA GLU A 112 -18.51 11.83 -5.19
C GLU A 112 -19.11 13.12 -5.81
N THR A 113 -19.91 13.01 -6.88
CA THR A 113 -20.64 14.15 -7.45
C THR A 113 -22.03 14.34 -6.83
N HIS A 114 -22.68 15.46 -7.17
CA HIS A 114 -24.01 15.81 -6.66
C HIS A 114 -25.15 15.38 -7.59
N ILE A 115 -24.86 14.51 -8.57
CA ILE A 115 -25.84 14.04 -9.55
C ILE A 115 -26.98 13.29 -8.86
N LYS A 116 -28.22 13.58 -9.25
CA LYS A 116 -29.43 12.96 -8.64
C LYS A 116 -30.12 11.94 -9.56
N SER A 117 -29.97 12.12 -10.87
CA SER A 117 -30.53 11.28 -11.93
C SER A 117 -29.61 11.29 -13.15
N LEU A 118 -29.68 10.24 -13.97
CA LEU A 118 -29.04 10.17 -15.28
C LEU A 118 -30.06 10.49 -16.39
N PRO A 119 -29.61 11.02 -17.54
CA PRO A 119 -30.48 11.21 -18.70
C PRO A 119 -30.87 9.86 -19.32
N ALA A 120 -32.07 9.80 -19.91
CA ALA A 120 -32.68 8.55 -20.39
C ALA A 120 -32.01 7.92 -21.63
N ASN A 121 -31.14 8.66 -22.32
CA ASN A 121 -30.39 8.17 -23.47
C ASN A 121 -28.88 8.21 -23.21
N LEU A 122 -28.45 8.18 -21.94
CA LEU A 122 -27.03 8.12 -21.62
C LEU A 122 -26.42 6.84 -22.20
N THR A 123 -25.36 7.01 -22.99
CA THR A 123 -24.56 5.91 -23.54
C THR A 123 -23.12 6.03 -23.06
N VAL A 124 -22.61 4.99 -22.40
CA VAL A 124 -21.22 4.89 -21.96
C VAL A 124 -20.65 3.57 -22.49
N GLU A 125 -19.72 3.65 -23.45
CA GLU A 125 -19.07 2.48 -24.05
C GLU A 125 -18.00 1.86 -23.11
N GLY A 126 -17.59 2.61 -22.07
CA GLY A 126 -16.74 2.12 -21.00
C GLY A 126 -17.49 1.84 -19.69
N ASN A 127 -16.82 2.10 -18.58
CA ASN A 127 -17.34 1.97 -17.23
C ASN A 127 -18.07 3.24 -16.78
N LEU A 128 -19.12 3.08 -15.97
CA LEU A 128 -19.84 4.17 -15.31
C LEU A 128 -19.63 4.09 -13.79
N ASP A 129 -18.86 5.02 -13.22
CA ASP A 129 -18.65 5.14 -11.78
C ASP A 129 -19.51 6.27 -11.19
N LEU A 130 -20.51 5.91 -10.38
CA LEU A 130 -21.42 6.82 -9.67
C LEU A 130 -21.23 6.72 -8.15
N ARG A 131 -20.14 6.10 -7.69
CA ARG A 131 -19.91 5.82 -6.29
C ARG A 131 -20.01 7.08 -5.43
N GLY A 132 -20.69 6.98 -4.29
CA GLY A 132 -20.81 8.09 -3.33
C GLY A 132 -21.58 9.31 -3.84
N SER A 133 -22.17 9.25 -5.04
CA SER A 133 -23.00 10.33 -5.58
C SER A 133 -24.36 10.41 -4.89
N HIS A 134 -25.10 11.48 -5.17
CA HIS A 134 -26.46 11.69 -4.66
C HIS A 134 -27.55 11.00 -5.49
N LEU A 135 -27.20 10.04 -6.33
CA LEU A 135 -28.13 9.35 -7.21
C LEU A 135 -29.25 8.69 -6.41
N LEU A 136 -30.50 8.95 -6.83
CA LEU A 136 -31.71 8.41 -6.21
C LEU A 136 -32.36 7.32 -7.06
N VAL A 137 -32.28 7.45 -8.39
CA VAL A 137 -32.96 6.57 -9.35
C VAL A 137 -32.13 6.46 -10.63
N LEU A 138 -32.22 5.30 -11.28
CA LEU A 138 -31.72 5.09 -12.64
C LEU A 138 -32.88 5.24 -13.64
N PRO A 139 -32.65 5.78 -14.84
CA PRO A 139 -33.66 5.76 -15.90
C PRO A 139 -33.92 4.32 -16.37
N ASP A 140 -35.11 4.09 -16.95
CA ASP A 140 -35.49 2.77 -17.49
C ASP A 140 -34.64 2.37 -18.70
N LYS A 141 -34.16 3.36 -19.45
CA LYS A 141 -33.28 3.20 -20.60
C LYS A 141 -31.98 3.94 -20.33
N PHE A 142 -30.86 3.25 -20.50
CA PHE A 142 -29.49 3.77 -20.61
C PHE A 142 -28.57 2.61 -21.00
N HIS A 143 -27.38 2.90 -21.52
CA HIS A 143 -26.41 1.89 -21.92
C HIS A 143 -25.07 2.07 -21.21
N VAL A 144 -24.54 0.98 -20.65
CA VAL A 144 -23.18 0.88 -20.13
C VAL A 144 -22.59 -0.45 -20.60
N ALA A 145 -21.60 -0.42 -21.49
CA ALA A 145 -20.95 -1.63 -22.00
C ALA A 145 -19.96 -2.23 -20.97
N GLY A 146 -19.40 -1.40 -20.09
CA GLY A 146 -18.48 -1.83 -19.04
C GLY A 146 -19.16 -2.12 -17.69
N LYS A 147 -18.44 -1.78 -16.62
CA LYS A 147 -18.86 -1.93 -15.23
C LYS A 147 -19.77 -0.77 -14.80
N LEU A 148 -20.68 -1.04 -13.87
CA LEU A 148 -21.56 -0.05 -13.25
C LEU A 148 -21.33 -0.02 -11.73
N ASP A 149 -20.76 1.07 -11.23
CA ASP A 149 -20.56 1.28 -9.79
C ASP A 149 -21.59 2.27 -9.23
N LEU A 150 -22.49 1.77 -8.39
CA LEU A 150 -23.52 2.54 -7.67
C LEU A 150 -23.30 2.50 -6.16
N SER A 151 -22.13 2.06 -5.70
CA SER A 151 -21.85 1.89 -4.29
C SER A 151 -21.91 3.21 -3.54
N ASP A 152 -22.28 3.16 -2.26
CA ASP A 152 -22.42 4.36 -1.42
C ASP A 152 -23.46 5.40 -1.90
N THR A 153 -24.28 5.09 -2.91
CA THR A 153 -25.39 5.96 -3.36
C THR A 153 -26.66 5.75 -2.52
N LYS A 154 -27.66 6.61 -2.73
CA LYS A 154 -28.97 6.56 -2.05
C LYS A 154 -30.01 5.74 -2.80
N ILE A 155 -29.63 5.10 -3.91
CA ILE A 155 -30.53 4.27 -4.74
C ILE A 155 -31.17 3.15 -3.91
N ASP A 156 -32.47 2.95 -4.10
CA ASP A 156 -33.27 1.96 -3.36
C ASP A 156 -34.04 0.96 -4.24
N LYS A 157 -34.05 1.18 -5.57
CA LYS A 157 -34.57 0.26 -6.60
C LYS A 157 -33.69 0.29 -7.87
N LEU A 158 -33.70 -0.80 -8.63
CA LEU A 158 -33.11 -0.90 -9.95
C LEU A 158 -34.24 -1.04 -11.00
N PRO A 159 -34.03 -0.63 -12.26
CA PRO A 159 -35.01 -0.84 -13.31
C PRO A 159 -35.16 -2.33 -13.64
N ASP A 160 -36.36 -2.75 -14.05
CA ASP A 160 -36.71 -4.18 -14.17
C ASP A 160 -35.88 -4.92 -15.22
N ASN A 161 -35.47 -4.23 -16.29
CA ASN A 161 -34.70 -4.77 -17.41
C ASN A 161 -33.22 -4.39 -17.37
N LEU A 162 -32.67 -4.09 -16.18
CA LEU A 162 -31.26 -3.76 -16.05
C LEU A 162 -30.38 -4.93 -16.51
N ASN A 163 -29.55 -4.68 -17.53
CA ASN A 163 -28.55 -5.61 -18.01
C ASN A 163 -27.16 -4.97 -17.86
N VAL A 164 -26.24 -5.64 -17.17
CA VAL A 164 -24.87 -5.15 -16.96
C VAL A 164 -23.90 -6.15 -17.56
N GLN A 165 -23.20 -5.74 -18.63
CA GLN A 165 -22.21 -6.57 -19.31
C GLN A 165 -20.94 -6.77 -18.46
N GLY A 166 -20.57 -5.79 -17.64
CA GLY A 166 -19.47 -5.88 -16.68
C GLY A 166 -19.89 -6.25 -15.25
N ASP A 167 -19.12 -5.75 -14.29
CA ASP A 167 -19.42 -5.86 -12.86
C ASP A 167 -20.51 -4.86 -12.45
N LEU A 168 -21.38 -5.27 -11.52
CA LEU A 168 -22.37 -4.40 -10.87
C LEU A 168 -22.04 -4.25 -9.38
N ASN A 169 -21.71 -3.03 -8.95
CA ASN A 169 -21.43 -2.73 -7.55
C ASN A 169 -22.57 -1.94 -6.90
N LEU A 170 -23.22 -2.57 -5.92
CA LEU A 170 -24.34 -2.04 -5.12
C LEU A 170 -24.00 -2.01 -3.62
N ASP A 171 -22.71 -2.04 -3.28
CA ASP A 171 -22.25 -1.99 -1.89
C ASP A 171 -22.80 -0.75 -1.16
N ARG A 172 -23.22 -0.92 0.10
CA ARG A 172 -23.73 0.16 0.97
C ARG A 172 -24.94 0.95 0.42
N THR A 173 -25.64 0.44 -0.59
CA THR A 173 -26.89 1.03 -1.11
C THR A 173 -28.12 0.72 -0.25
N ARG A 174 -29.26 1.34 -0.58
CA ARG A 174 -30.55 1.10 0.07
C ARG A 174 -31.39 0.02 -0.61
N ILE A 175 -30.86 -0.63 -1.65
CA ILE A 175 -31.53 -1.72 -2.39
C ILE A 175 -32.02 -2.81 -1.43
N LYS A 176 -33.30 -3.16 -1.56
CA LYS A 176 -33.97 -4.19 -0.73
C LYS A 176 -34.27 -5.48 -1.49
N LYS A 177 -34.37 -5.41 -2.82
CA LYS A 177 -34.67 -6.49 -3.77
C LYS A 177 -33.94 -6.22 -5.08
N LEU A 178 -33.58 -7.27 -5.81
CA LEU A 178 -33.10 -7.19 -7.19
C LEU A 178 -34.28 -7.47 -8.15
N PRO A 179 -34.26 -6.97 -9.39
CA PRO A 179 -35.17 -7.40 -10.45
C PRO A 179 -35.07 -8.90 -10.73
N GLU A 180 -36.17 -9.54 -11.12
CA GLU A 180 -36.21 -10.99 -11.41
C GLU A 180 -35.34 -11.36 -12.62
N ASN A 181 -35.28 -10.50 -13.63
CA ASN A 181 -34.52 -10.74 -14.87
C ASN A 181 -33.14 -10.09 -14.88
N LEU A 182 -32.59 -9.73 -13.71
CA LEU A 182 -31.28 -9.10 -13.61
C LEU A 182 -30.19 -10.04 -14.14
N ASN A 183 -29.50 -9.61 -15.19
CA ASN A 183 -28.32 -10.30 -15.72
C ASN A 183 -27.06 -9.47 -15.47
N VAL A 184 -26.05 -10.11 -14.87
CA VAL A 184 -24.72 -9.53 -14.62
C VAL A 184 -23.67 -10.49 -15.17
N ALA A 185 -23.05 -10.13 -16.28
CA ALA A 185 -22.00 -10.94 -16.90
C ALA A 185 -20.67 -10.88 -16.12
N GLY A 186 -20.47 -9.88 -15.27
CA GLY A 186 -19.37 -9.82 -14.31
C GLY A 186 -19.74 -10.27 -12.90
N SER A 187 -19.13 -9.61 -11.91
CA SER A 187 -19.37 -9.80 -10.48
C SER A 187 -20.51 -8.91 -9.97
N LEU A 188 -21.26 -9.39 -8.99
CA LEU A 188 -22.29 -8.65 -8.27
C LEU A 188 -21.87 -8.40 -6.82
N ARG A 189 -21.73 -7.13 -6.44
CA ARG A 189 -21.38 -6.73 -5.07
C ARG A 189 -22.58 -6.08 -4.37
N LEU A 190 -22.95 -6.56 -3.20
CA LEU A 190 -24.10 -6.15 -2.39
C LEU A 190 -23.74 -6.00 -0.91
N ASN A 191 -22.44 -5.92 -0.57
CA ASN A 191 -21.96 -5.84 0.80
C ASN A 191 -22.56 -4.63 1.53
N ASP A 192 -22.99 -4.84 2.77
CA ASP A 192 -23.63 -3.81 3.63
C ASP A 192 -24.93 -3.20 3.06
N SER A 193 -25.50 -3.75 1.98
CA SER A 193 -26.80 -3.33 1.44
C SER A 193 -27.98 -3.80 2.30
N LYS A 194 -29.20 -3.36 1.94
CA LYS A 194 -30.44 -3.75 2.65
C LYS A 194 -31.12 -4.99 2.07
N ILE A 195 -30.45 -5.70 1.16
CA ILE A 195 -30.96 -6.91 0.52
C ILE A 195 -31.34 -7.97 1.56
N LYS A 196 -32.49 -8.62 1.35
CA LYS A 196 -33.03 -9.67 2.24
C LYS A 196 -33.25 -11.01 1.54
N THR A 197 -33.46 -10.98 0.23
CA THR A 197 -33.74 -12.11 -0.66
C THR A 197 -33.06 -11.85 -2.00
N LEU A 198 -32.78 -12.90 -2.75
CA LEU A 198 -32.35 -12.84 -4.15
C LEU A 198 -33.46 -13.46 -5.01
N PRO A 199 -33.57 -13.06 -6.30
CA PRO A 199 -34.47 -13.72 -7.24
C PRO A 199 -34.05 -15.17 -7.48
N ASP A 200 -35.02 -16.01 -7.86
CA ASP A 200 -34.77 -17.41 -8.16
C ASP A 200 -33.96 -17.54 -9.47
N ASN A 201 -33.18 -18.62 -9.60
CA ASN A 201 -32.34 -18.89 -10.78
C ASN A 201 -31.33 -17.77 -11.14
N LEU A 202 -30.99 -16.89 -10.21
CA LEU A 202 -29.98 -15.85 -10.43
C LEU A 202 -28.65 -16.46 -10.90
N VAL A 203 -28.15 -16.00 -12.04
CA VAL A 203 -26.86 -16.40 -12.60
C VAL A 203 -25.90 -15.24 -12.52
N ILE A 204 -24.78 -15.45 -11.83
CA ILE A 204 -23.67 -14.49 -11.76
C ILE A 204 -22.44 -15.18 -12.35
N ALA A 205 -21.93 -14.71 -13.48
CA ALA A 205 -20.75 -15.30 -14.11
C ALA A 205 -19.46 -15.03 -13.31
N GLY A 206 -19.37 -13.88 -12.63
CA GLY A 206 -18.28 -13.51 -11.73
C GLY A 206 -18.54 -13.86 -10.26
N ASN A 207 -18.02 -13.04 -9.35
CA ASN A 207 -18.16 -13.20 -7.91
C ASN A 207 -19.49 -12.65 -7.39
N LEU A 208 -20.02 -13.22 -6.32
CA LEU A 208 -21.19 -12.71 -5.59
C LEU A 208 -20.81 -12.35 -4.15
N ASP A 209 -20.88 -11.06 -3.79
CA ASP A 209 -20.59 -10.57 -2.45
C ASP A 209 -21.85 -10.08 -1.73
N LEU A 210 -22.32 -10.85 -0.75
CA LEU A 210 -23.48 -10.55 0.09
C LEU A 210 -23.09 -10.26 1.54
N SER A 211 -21.82 -9.93 1.78
CA SER A 211 -21.27 -9.73 3.11
C SER A 211 -22.05 -8.67 3.90
N ASN A 212 -22.18 -8.86 5.21
CA ASN A 212 -22.88 -7.96 6.14
C ASN A 212 -24.36 -7.65 5.80
N THR A 213 -24.96 -8.35 4.84
CA THR A 213 -26.39 -8.19 4.51
C THR A 213 -27.30 -8.91 5.52
N ARG A 214 -28.60 -8.66 5.43
CA ARG A 214 -29.61 -9.32 6.28
C ARG A 214 -30.19 -10.60 5.66
N ILE A 215 -29.61 -11.08 4.57
CA ILE A 215 -30.06 -12.28 3.86
C ILE A 215 -30.08 -13.50 4.80
N LYS A 216 -31.17 -14.28 4.72
CA LYS A 216 -31.43 -15.43 5.61
C LYS A 216 -31.32 -16.78 4.90
N LYS A 217 -31.52 -16.80 3.59
CA LYS A 217 -31.52 -17.98 2.71
C LYS A 217 -31.02 -17.55 1.33
N LEU A 218 -30.36 -18.46 0.62
CA LEU A 218 -30.11 -18.33 -0.82
C LEU A 218 -31.26 -19.02 -1.57
N PRO A 219 -31.61 -18.56 -2.78
CA PRO A 219 -32.61 -19.19 -3.63
C PRO A 219 -32.11 -20.53 -4.17
N GLY A 220 -33.03 -21.39 -4.60
CA GLY A 220 -32.69 -22.58 -5.39
C GLY A 220 -32.17 -22.17 -6.76
N GLY A 221 -31.37 -23.03 -7.39
CA GLY A 221 -30.82 -22.80 -8.72
C GLY A 221 -29.75 -21.70 -8.79
N LEU A 222 -29.27 -21.16 -7.67
CA LEU A 222 -28.23 -20.12 -7.65
C LEU A 222 -26.93 -20.64 -8.24
N LYS A 223 -26.43 -19.97 -9.29
CA LYS A 223 -25.15 -20.27 -9.95
C LYS A 223 -24.19 -19.09 -9.84
N VAL A 224 -23.00 -19.33 -9.30
CA VAL A 224 -21.93 -18.33 -9.18
C VAL A 224 -20.67 -18.86 -9.85
N GLY A 225 -20.23 -18.24 -10.95
CA GLY A 225 -19.01 -18.63 -11.67
C GLY A 225 -17.72 -18.19 -10.98
N GLY A 226 -17.81 -17.31 -9.99
CA GLY A 226 -16.71 -16.87 -9.13
C GLY A 226 -16.80 -17.39 -7.70
N GLU A 227 -16.42 -16.53 -6.77
CA GLU A 227 -16.49 -16.71 -5.33
C GLU A 227 -17.83 -16.24 -4.76
N LEU A 228 -18.33 -16.95 -3.75
CA LEU A 228 -19.51 -16.58 -2.98
C LEU A 228 -19.11 -16.10 -1.58
N LYS A 229 -19.27 -14.80 -1.30
CA LYS A 229 -18.92 -14.17 -0.01
C LYS A 229 -20.17 -13.89 0.80
N LEU A 230 -20.28 -14.54 1.96
CA LEU A 230 -21.44 -14.48 2.87
C LEU A 230 -21.04 -14.01 4.28
N TYR A 231 -19.91 -13.31 4.42
CA TYR A 231 -19.37 -12.88 5.71
C TYR A 231 -20.43 -12.16 6.56
N ARG A 232 -20.58 -12.57 7.83
CA ARG A 232 -21.55 -11.97 8.79
C ARG A 232 -23.02 -11.93 8.31
N THR A 233 -23.43 -12.77 7.36
CA THR A 233 -24.85 -12.91 7.00
C THR A 233 -25.65 -13.70 8.04
N ARG A 234 -26.98 -13.76 7.85
CA ARG A 234 -27.90 -14.53 8.73
C ARG A 234 -28.23 -15.91 8.18
N ILE A 235 -27.51 -16.36 7.15
CA ILE A 235 -27.68 -17.67 6.52
C ILE A 235 -27.48 -18.80 7.54
N LYS A 236 -28.40 -19.78 7.49
CA LYS A 236 -28.41 -20.96 8.38
C LYS A 236 -28.14 -22.28 7.65
N LYS A 237 -28.43 -22.34 6.35
CA LYS A 237 -28.27 -23.49 5.46
C LYS A 237 -27.93 -22.97 4.05
N LEU A 238 -27.15 -23.74 3.29
CA LEU A 238 -27.00 -23.56 1.86
C LEU A 238 -28.05 -24.42 1.14
N PRO A 239 -28.48 -24.06 -0.09
CA PRO A 239 -29.23 -24.95 -0.98
C PRO A 239 -28.41 -26.18 -1.35
N ASP A 240 -29.07 -27.32 -1.59
CA ASP A 240 -28.42 -28.58 -1.94
C ASP A 240 -27.91 -28.58 -3.40
N ASP A 241 -28.52 -27.75 -4.25
CA ASP A 241 -28.22 -27.54 -5.67
C ASP A 241 -27.27 -26.35 -5.93
N LEU A 242 -26.72 -25.75 -4.87
CA LEU A 242 -25.84 -24.58 -4.97
C LEU A 242 -24.58 -24.93 -5.78
N THR A 243 -24.34 -24.20 -6.86
CA THR A 243 -23.12 -24.33 -7.68
C THR A 243 -22.27 -23.07 -7.57
N VAL A 244 -21.04 -23.23 -7.05
CA VAL A 244 -20.03 -22.16 -6.97
C VAL A 244 -18.74 -22.66 -7.59
N ALA A 245 -18.28 -22.01 -8.66
CA ALA A 245 -17.15 -22.53 -9.42
C ALA A 245 -15.79 -22.27 -8.74
N ASN A 246 -15.69 -21.35 -7.77
CA ASN A 246 -14.46 -21.10 -7.02
C ASN A 246 -14.61 -21.32 -5.50
N GLY A 247 -14.61 -20.25 -4.70
CA GLY A 247 -14.54 -20.31 -3.23
C GLY A 247 -15.82 -19.86 -2.54
N ILE A 248 -16.05 -20.34 -1.31
CA ILE A 248 -17.18 -19.96 -0.47
C ILE A 248 -16.67 -19.44 0.88
N SER A 249 -17.03 -18.21 1.24
CA SER A 249 -16.77 -17.65 2.58
C SER A 249 -18.06 -17.53 3.38
N LEU A 250 -18.13 -18.29 4.46
CA LEU A 250 -19.23 -18.36 5.44
C LEU A 250 -18.82 -17.84 6.82
N VAL A 251 -17.78 -17.01 6.85
CA VAL A 251 -17.21 -16.52 8.10
C VAL A 251 -18.25 -15.77 8.92
N ARG A 252 -18.34 -16.09 10.22
CA ARG A 252 -19.32 -15.51 11.16
C ARG A 252 -20.79 -15.71 10.74
N CYS A 253 -21.10 -16.68 9.88
CA CYS A 253 -22.46 -17.09 9.58
C CYS A 253 -23.10 -17.92 10.71
N LYS A 254 -24.43 -18.06 10.66
CA LYS A 254 -25.21 -18.91 11.57
C LYS A 254 -25.35 -20.35 11.08
N ILE A 255 -24.57 -20.73 10.05
CA ILE A 255 -24.58 -22.07 9.46
C ILE A 255 -24.16 -23.13 10.49
N ARG A 256 -24.79 -24.30 10.41
CA ARG A 256 -24.57 -25.43 11.34
C ARG A 256 -24.13 -26.71 10.63
N ASN A 257 -24.62 -26.93 9.42
CA ASN A 257 -24.32 -28.07 8.55
C ASN A 257 -24.12 -27.55 7.12
N LEU A 258 -23.40 -28.31 6.30
CA LEU A 258 -23.25 -28.11 4.86
C LEU A 258 -24.07 -29.19 4.12
N PRO A 259 -24.46 -28.95 2.86
CA PRO A 259 -25.01 -30.00 1.98
C PRO A 259 -24.01 -31.15 1.80
N ASP A 260 -24.52 -32.37 1.65
CA ASP A 260 -23.66 -33.58 1.60
C ASP A 260 -22.79 -33.64 0.34
N ASN A 261 -23.31 -33.11 -0.78
CA ASN A 261 -22.64 -33.11 -2.09
C ASN A 261 -22.02 -31.74 -2.45
N LEU A 262 -21.69 -30.92 -1.44
CA LEU A 262 -21.10 -29.61 -1.69
C LEU A 262 -19.69 -29.75 -2.27
N THR A 263 -19.50 -29.24 -3.49
CA THR A 263 -18.20 -29.17 -4.17
C THR A 263 -17.69 -27.72 -4.16
N VAL A 264 -16.44 -27.52 -3.77
CA VAL A 264 -15.79 -26.20 -3.76
C VAL A 264 -14.43 -26.29 -4.44
N ASN A 265 -14.28 -25.74 -5.65
CA ASN A 265 -13.05 -25.91 -6.44
C ASN A 265 -11.87 -25.05 -5.97
N SER A 266 -12.07 -24.14 -5.02
CA SER A 266 -11.00 -23.33 -4.46
C SER A 266 -10.97 -23.44 -2.93
N TYR A 267 -11.48 -22.44 -2.22
CA TYR A 267 -11.41 -22.39 -0.76
C TYR A 267 -12.78 -22.40 -0.10
N LEU A 268 -12.86 -23.02 1.07
CA LEU A 268 -14.04 -23.00 1.94
C LEU A 268 -13.67 -22.39 3.29
N ASP A 269 -14.11 -21.16 3.55
CA ASP A 269 -13.87 -20.48 4.82
C ASP A 269 -15.10 -20.49 5.72
N LEU A 270 -15.04 -21.28 6.77
CA LEU A 270 -16.10 -21.46 7.77
C LEU A 270 -15.76 -20.76 9.09
N GLY A 271 -14.74 -19.91 9.12
CA GLY A 271 -14.22 -19.30 10.34
C GLY A 271 -15.30 -18.67 11.22
N PHE A 272 -15.20 -18.85 12.53
CA PHE A 272 -16.16 -18.34 13.53
C PHE A 272 -17.62 -18.83 13.34
N SER A 273 -17.87 -19.82 12.48
CA SER A 273 -19.20 -20.39 12.31
C SER A 273 -19.55 -21.35 13.47
N LYS A 274 -20.81 -21.83 13.47
CA LYS A 274 -21.30 -22.79 14.46
C LYS A 274 -21.20 -24.25 13.98
N ILE A 275 -20.48 -24.50 12.89
CA ILE A 275 -20.34 -25.84 12.31
C ILE A 275 -19.71 -26.82 13.30
N LYS A 276 -20.26 -28.04 13.34
CA LYS A 276 -19.82 -29.10 14.27
C LYS A 276 -19.23 -30.32 13.56
N LYS A 277 -19.61 -30.54 12.29
CA LYS A 277 -19.18 -31.64 11.42
C LYS A 277 -19.09 -31.12 9.99
N LEU A 278 -18.20 -31.72 9.20
CA LEU A 278 -18.20 -31.60 7.75
C LEU A 278 -18.88 -32.83 7.15
N PRO A 279 -19.47 -32.74 5.95
CA PRO A 279 -19.90 -33.92 5.19
C PRO A 279 -18.74 -34.85 4.89
N ASP A 280 -19.00 -36.15 4.82
CA ASP A 280 -17.96 -37.16 4.57
C ASP A 280 -17.42 -37.08 3.14
N ASN A 281 -18.26 -36.68 2.18
CA ASN A 281 -17.92 -36.55 0.76
C ASN A 281 -17.53 -35.11 0.35
N LEU A 282 -17.25 -34.24 1.33
CA LEU A 282 -16.89 -32.85 1.07
C LEU A 282 -15.60 -32.78 0.25
N THR A 283 -15.68 -32.20 -0.95
CA THR A 283 -14.53 -32.01 -1.84
C THR A 283 -14.16 -30.54 -1.89
N VAL A 284 -12.94 -30.21 -1.45
CA VAL A 284 -12.39 -28.85 -1.53
C VAL A 284 -11.02 -28.88 -2.20
N ALA A 285 -10.92 -28.33 -3.41
CA ALA A 285 -9.73 -28.57 -4.23
C ALA A 285 -8.50 -27.74 -3.82
N LYS A 286 -8.63 -26.69 -2.99
CA LYS A 286 -7.47 -25.96 -2.43
C LYS A 286 -7.44 -25.96 -0.91
N GLY A 287 -8.29 -25.17 -0.24
CA GLY A 287 -8.09 -24.89 1.18
C GLY A 287 -9.35 -24.76 2.02
N ILE A 288 -9.25 -25.09 3.31
CA ILE A 288 -10.35 -25.04 4.26
C ILE A 288 -9.91 -24.26 5.50
N SER A 289 -10.67 -23.23 5.87
CA SER A 289 -10.53 -22.54 7.17
C SER A 289 -11.69 -22.90 8.09
N LEU A 290 -11.34 -23.40 9.28
CA LEU A 290 -12.22 -23.78 10.38
C LEU A 290 -11.84 -23.04 11.66
N VAL A 291 -11.20 -21.88 11.51
CA VAL A 291 -10.71 -21.08 12.63
C VAL A 291 -11.85 -20.76 13.59
N ARG A 292 -11.66 -21.03 14.89
CA ARG A 292 -12.65 -20.79 15.96
C ARG A 292 -14.02 -21.47 15.72
N CYS A 293 -14.06 -22.55 14.94
CA CYS A 293 -15.25 -23.39 14.78
C CYS A 293 -15.49 -24.31 15.97
N LYS A 294 -16.72 -24.84 16.06
CA LYS A 294 -17.12 -25.84 17.07
C LYS A 294 -16.88 -27.29 16.63
N ILE A 295 -16.20 -27.49 15.50
CA ILE A 295 -15.85 -28.79 14.94
C ILE A 295 -15.01 -29.61 15.92
N ARG A 296 -15.26 -30.93 15.99
CA ARG A 296 -14.59 -31.85 16.94
C ARG A 296 -13.83 -33.00 16.27
N LYS A 297 -14.25 -33.42 15.07
CA LYS A 297 -13.64 -34.46 14.22
C LYS A 297 -13.73 -33.97 12.76
N LEU A 298 -12.76 -34.36 11.92
CA LEU A 298 -12.79 -34.20 10.46
C LEU A 298 -13.17 -35.54 9.80
N PRO A 299 -13.70 -35.54 8.57
CA PRO A 299 -13.90 -36.76 7.78
C PRO A 299 -12.59 -37.55 7.65
N ASP A 300 -12.69 -38.88 7.67
CA ASP A 300 -11.49 -39.73 7.72
C ASP A 300 -10.68 -39.70 6.41
N ASN A 301 -11.34 -39.45 5.27
CA ASN A 301 -10.75 -39.37 3.92
C ASN A 301 -10.52 -37.93 3.42
N LEU A 302 -10.46 -36.94 4.33
CA LEU A 302 -10.28 -35.54 3.95
C LEU A 302 -8.87 -35.30 3.39
N THR A 303 -8.79 -34.87 2.12
CA THR A 303 -7.55 -34.39 1.49
C THR A 303 -7.64 -32.90 1.22
N VAL A 304 -6.58 -32.15 1.52
CA VAL A 304 -6.53 -30.69 1.32
C VAL A 304 -5.27 -30.29 0.57
N ASN A 305 -5.41 -29.75 -0.63
CA ASN A 305 -4.26 -29.52 -1.53
C ASN A 305 -3.41 -28.28 -1.18
N SER A 306 -3.92 -27.33 -0.40
CA SER A 306 -3.22 -26.07 -0.13
C SER A 306 -3.15 -25.77 1.36
N TYR A 307 -4.26 -25.49 2.04
CA TYR A 307 -4.20 -25.15 3.45
C TYR A 307 -5.40 -25.65 4.24
N LEU A 308 -5.15 -26.11 5.46
CA LEU A 308 -6.17 -26.47 6.44
C LEU A 308 -5.90 -25.70 7.73
N ASP A 309 -6.72 -24.69 8.03
CA ASP A 309 -6.58 -23.91 9.26
C ASP A 309 -7.63 -24.32 10.31
N LEU A 310 -7.18 -24.98 11.37
CA LEU A 310 -7.98 -25.43 12.51
C LEU A 310 -7.78 -24.53 13.74
N GLY A 311 -7.17 -23.36 13.58
CA GLY A 311 -6.76 -22.47 14.64
C GLY A 311 -7.87 -22.15 15.64
N PHE A 312 -7.62 -22.32 16.94
CA PHE A 312 -8.57 -22.10 18.03
C PHE A 312 -9.91 -22.85 17.90
N SER A 313 -9.99 -23.88 17.04
CA SER A 313 -11.16 -24.75 16.94
C SER A 313 -11.26 -25.69 18.15
N LYS A 314 -12.37 -26.44 18.24
CA LYS A 314 -12.59 -27.45 19.28
C LYS A 314 -12.19 -28.86 18.84
N ILE A 315 -11.34 -28.98 17.81
CA ILE A 315 -10.90 -30.26 17.25
C ILE A 315 -10.24 -31.13 18.34
N LYS A 316 -10.60 -32.42 18.39
CA LYS A 316 -10.11 -33.36 19.43
C LYS A 316 -9.23 -34.48 18.87
N LYS A 317 -9.40 -34.86 17.60
CA LYS A 317 -8.64 -35.88 16.87
C LYS A 317 -8.54 -35.44 15.41
N LEU A 318 -7.39 -35.67 14.79
CA LEU A 318 -7.19 -35.59 13.33
C LEU A 318 -7.35 -37.00 12.73
N PRO A 319 -7.77 -37.12 11.46
CA PRO A 319 -7.67 -38.39 10.73
C PRO A 319 -6.24 -38.91 10.73
N ASP A 320 -6.07 -40.22 10.85
CA ASP A 320 -4.75 -40.82 11.08
C ASP A 320 -3.84 -40.64 9.85
N ASN A 321 -4.41 -40.58 8.63
CA ASN A 321 -3.70 -40.36 7.37
C ASN A 321 -4.05 -39.02 6.69
N LEU A 322 -4.33 -37.98 7.48
CA LEU A 322 -4.66 -36.66 6.93
C LEU A 322 -3.50 -36.10 6.08
N ILE A 323 -3.78 -35.77 4.82
CA ILE A 323 -2.83 -35.16 3.88
C ILE A 323 -3.22 -33.69 3.64
N VAL A 324 -2.28 -32.79 3.93
CA VAL A 324 -2.37 -31.35 3.64
C VAL A 324 -1.17 -30.92 2.82
N ASN A 325 -1.28 -30.84 1.50
CA ASN A 325 -0.14 -30.59 0.61
C ASN A 325 0.53 -29.20 0.76
N GLY A 326 -0.02 -28.31 1.60
CA GLY A 326 0.61 -27.06 2.00
C GLY A 326 0.61 -26.84 3.52
N TYR A 327 -0.14 -25.84 3.99
CA TYR A 327 -0.10 -25.37 5.38
C TYR A 327 -1.17 -26.02 6.26
N LEU A 328 -0.75 -26.62 7.37
CA LEU A 328 -1.64 -27.05 8.46
C LEU A 328 -1.55 -26.09 9.64
N GLY A 329 -2.62 -25.32 9.88
CA GLY A 329 -2.73 -24.40 11.00
C GLY A 329 -3.39 -25.06 12.21
N LEU A 330 -2.65 -25.22 13.31
CA LEU A 330 -3.12 -25.75 14.60
C LEU A 330 -3.02 -24.72 15.73
N ARG A 331 -2.94 -23.43 15.38
CA ARG A 331 -2.78 -22.31 16.31
C ARG A 331 -3.73 -22.41 17.51
N GLY A 332 -3.21 -22.36 18.72
CA GLY A 332 -4.03 -22.35 19.95
C GLY A 332 -4.86 -23.62 20.22
N THR A 333 -4.63 -24.71 19.49
CA THR A 333 -5.27 -26.02 19.73
C THR A 333 -4.48 -26.87 20.74
N ASN A 334 -5.02 -28.04 21.13
CA ASN A 334 -4.31 -29.01 21.96
C ASN A 334 -3.44 -29.96 21.10
N VAL A 335 -2.38 -29.40 20.51
CA VAL A 335 -1.48 -30.08 19.55
C VAL A 335 -0.96 -31.43 20.05
N LYS A 336 -0.56 -31.51 21.33
CA LYS A 336 -0.04 -32.76 21.91
C LYS A 336 -1.03 -33.92 21.81
N LYS A 337 -2.33 -33.65 21.96
CA LYS A 337 -3.36 -34.67 21.83
C LYS A 337 -3.63 -35.00 20.36
N LEU A 338 -3.59 -33.98 19.49
CA LEU A 338 -3.94 -34.12 18.08
C LEU A 338 -2.90 -34.92 17.29
N LEU A 339 -1.62 -34.73 17.58
CA LEU A 339 -0.52 -35.32 16.81
C LEU A 339 0.11 -36.57 17.46
N LYS A 340 -0.40 -37.05 18.60
CA LYS A 340 0.23 -38.14 19.37
C LYS A 340 0.29 -39.47 18.60
N HIS A 341 -0.72 -39.75 17.78
CA HIS A 341 -0.93 -41.04 17.13
C HIS A 341 -1.32 -40.89 15.65
N SER A 342 -1.06 -39.72 15.04
CA SER A 342 -1.48 -39.43 13.66
C SER A 342 -0.27 -39.36 12.74
N ASN A 343 -0.37 -39.94 11.55
CA ASN A 343 0.60 -39.86 10.46
C ASN A 343 0.32 -38.65 9.54
N VAL A 344 -0.08 -37.52 10.13
CA VAL A 344 -0.46 -36.31 9.39
C VAL A 344 0.70 -35.82 8.53
N GLN A 345 0.44 -35.68 7.23
CA GLN A 345 1.39 -35.13 6.27
C GLN A 345 1.05 -33.68 5.98
N CYS A 346 2.05 -32.80 6.08
CA CYS A 346 1.93 -31.41 5.69
C CYS A 346 3.28 -30.79 5.31
N THR A 347 3.25 -29.81 4.42
CA THR A 347 4.44 -29.08 3.96
C THR A 347 4.87 -28.04 4.99
N SER A 348 3.93 -27.23 5.51
CA SER A 348 4.20 -26.23 6.54
C SER A 348 3.26 -26.40 7.73
N LEU A 349 3.73 -26.06 8.94
CA LEU A 349 2.99 -26.30 10.17
C LEU A 349 2.92 -25.04 11.06
N GLY A 350 1.71 -24.61 11.41
CA GLY A 350 1.48 -23.51 12.34
C GLY A 350 1.04 -23.99 13.72
N LEU A 351 1.86 -23.76 14.74
CA LEU A 351 1.60 -24.10 16.14
C LEU A 351 1.64 -22.87 17.05
N GLU A 352 1.33 -21.69 16.50
CA GLU A 352 1.34 -20.44 17.25
C GLU A 352 0.38 -20.54 18.44
N TYR A 353 0.72 -19.93 19.58
CA TYR A 353 -0.07 -19.99 20.82
C TYR A 353 -0.32 -21.41 21.36
N ALA A 354 0.27 -22.46 20.76
CA ALA A 354 0.10 -23.81 21.24
C ALA A 354 0.81 -23.98 22.59
N LYS A 355 0.14 -24.69 23.51
CA LYS A 355 0.69 -25.00 24.84
C LYS A 355 1.65 -26.19 24.79
N ILE A 356 2.60 -26.18 23.85
CA ILE A 356 3.61 -27.21 23.66
C ILE A 356 4.88 -26.89 24.45
N LYS A 357 5.51 -27.93 25.03
CA LYS A 357 6.82 -27.84 25.71
C LYS A 357 7.95 -28.43 24.85
N GLN A 358 7.59 -29.28 23.90
CA GLN A 358 8.44 -29.98 22.94
C GLN A 358 7.66 -30.05 21.62
N LEU A 359 8.39 -30.09 20.51
CA LEU A 359 7.82 -30.33 19.18
C LEU A 359 7.40 -31.81 19.06
N PRO A 360 6.26 -32.13 18.41
CA PRO A 360 5.95 -33.48 17.94
C PRO A 360 7.11 -34.11 17.14
N ALA A 361 7.30 -35.43 17.26
CA ALA A 361 8.42 -36.16 16.64
C ALA A 361 8.40 -36.08 15.10
N ASN A 362 7.21 -36.03 14.53
CA ASN A 362 6.88 -35.97 13.11
C ASN A 362 6.94 -34.54 12.52
N ILE A 363 7.86 -33.70 13.03
CA ILE A 363 8.12 -32.32 12.54
C ILE A 363 9.39 -32.24 11.69
N GLU A 364 10.18 -33.29 11.63
CA GLU A 364 11.31 -33.36 10.70
C GLU A 364 10.78 -33.12 9.26
N GLU A 365 11.53 -32.33 8.47
CA GLU A 365 11.27 -32.06 7.05
C GLU A 365 10.06 -31.16 6.71
N LYS A 366 9.70 -30.21 7.57
CA LYS A 366 8.76 -29.13 7.16
C LYS A 366 9.45 -28.07 6.31
N ASN A 367 8.72 -27.51 5.36
CA ASN A 367 9.12 -26.31 4.64
C ASN A 367 9.17 -25.12 5.61
N SER A 368 8.08 -24.82 6.31
CA SER A 368 8.03 -23.71 7.28
C SER A 368 7.36 -24.11 8.59
N LEU A 369 7.82 -23.51 9.68
CA LEU A 369 7.34 -23.79 11.02
C LEU A 369 7.05 -22.48 11.79
N TYR A 370 5.80 -22.33 12.23
CA TYR A 370 5.35 -21.12 12.93
C TYR A 370 5.05 -21.42 14.39
N LEU A 371 5.81 -20.84 15.32
CA LEU A 371 5.83 -21.17 16.75
C LEU A 371 5.65 -19.95 17.66
N ASP A 372 5.16 -18.85 17.10
CA ASP A 372 4.94 -17.61 17.84
C ASP A 372 4.10 -17.83 19.10
N TYR A 373 4.46 -17.16 20.20
CA TYR A 373 3.81 -17.23 21.50
C TYR A 373 3.76 -18.65 22.12
N SER A 374 4.53 -19.60 21.60
CA SER A 374 4.61 -20.95 22.17
C SER A 374 5.37 -20.98 23.50
N LYS A 375 5.08 -21.99 24.33
CA LYS A 375 5.83 -22.27 25.55
C LYS A 375 7.06 -23.18 25.31
N LEU A 376 7.47 -23.33 24.05
CA LEU A 376 8.59 -24.16 23.64
C LEU A 376 9.91 -23.59 24.22
N LYS A 377 10.74 -24.47 24.79
CA LYS A 377 12.02 -24.07 25.42
C LYS A 377 13.25 -24.43 24.60
N LYS A 378 13.17 -25.48 23.77
CA LYS A 378 14.26 -26.01 22.93
C LYS A 378 13.67 -26.47 21.58
N LEU A 379 14.42 -26.29 20.51
CA LEU A 379 14.17 -26.90 19.19
C LEU A 379 14.94 -28.24 19.09
N PRO A 380 14.47 -29.19 18.28
CA PRO A 380 15.23 -30.39 17.94
C PRO A 380 16.63 -30.05 17.42
N ASP A 381 17.60 -30.88 17.75
CA ASP A 381 18.93 -30.79 17.15
C ASP A 381 18.82 -31.23 15.67
N ASN A 382 19.62 -30.66 14.77
CA ASN A 382 19.54 -30.87 13.31
C ASN A 382 18.26 -30.37 12.60
N LEU A 383 17.47 -29.48 13.20
CA LEU A 383 16.30 -28.92 12.51
C LEU A 383 16.71 -28.21 11.21
N CYS A 384 16.18 -28.69 10.08
CA CYS A 384 16.41 -28.14 8.75
C CYS A 384 15.07 -27.78 8.11
N LEU A 385 14.91 -26.52 7.70
CA LEU A 385 13.71 -26.00 7.07
C LEU A 385 14.08 -25.34 5.73
N LYS A 386 13.31 -25.60 4.67
CA LYS A 386 13.52 -24.95 3.35
C LYS A 386 12.98 -23.52 3.29
N GLY A 387 11.96 -23.20 4.09
CA GLY A 387 11.33 -21.89 4.23
C GLY A 387 11.52 -21.32 5.64
N ASP A 388 10.49 -20.68 6.17
CA ASP A 388 10.61 -19.81 7.36
C ASP A 388 10.50 -20.53 8.71
N LEU A 389 11.13 -19.91 9.73
CA LEU A 389 10.98 -20.25 11.14
C LEU A 389 10.60 -19.00 11.95
N THR A 390 9.41 -19.00 12.53
CA THR A 390 8.95 -17.91 13.41
C THR A 390 8.78 -18.38 14.85
N LEU A 391 9.36 -17.62 15.79
CA LEU A 391 9.48 -17.94 17.22
C LEU A 391 9.19 -16.71 18.08
N ARG A 392 8.42 -15.74 17.57
CA ARG A 392 8.18 -14.47 18.26
C ARG A 392 7.57 -14.71 19.64
N TYR A 393 8.07 -14.03 20.65
CA TYR A 393 7.62 -14.21 22.05
C TYR A 393 7.73 -15.66 22.60
N ALA A 394 8.39 -16.59 21.90
CA ALA A 394 8.56 -17.95 22.39
C ALA A 394 9.47 -17.97 23.63
N ALA A 395 9.30 -19.00 24.48
CA ALA A 395 10.11 -19.18 25.70
C ALA A 395 11.52 -19.73 25.44
N ILE A 396 11.95 -19.78 24.18
CA ILE A 396 13.24 -20.29 23.74
C ILE A 396 14.40 -19.41 24.24
N LYS A 397 15.49 -20.06 24.66
CA LYS A 397 16.68 -19.39 25.22
C LYS A 397 17.96 -19.65 24.43
N LYS A 398 17.99 -20.71 23.63
CA LYS A 398 19.12 -21.15 22.81
C LYS A 398 18.59 -21.76 21.50
N LEU A 399 19.33 -21.58 20.43
CA LEU A 399 19.15 -22.33 19.18
C LEU A 399 20.09 -23.55 19.17
N PRO A 400 19.76 -24.63 18.45
CA PRO A 400 20.69 -25.72 18.20
C PRO A 400 21.81 -25.29 17.25
N ASP A 401 23.00 -25.86 17.39
CA ASP A 401 24.22 -25.39 16.71
C ASP A 401 24.19 -25.56 15.19
N ASN A 402 23.37 -26.49 14.71
CA ASN A 402 23.24 -26.88 13.31
C ASN A 402 21.85 -26.58 12.73
N LEU A 403 21.19 -25.55 13.26
CA LEU A 403 19.93 -25.05 12.68
C LEU A 403 20.17 -24.53 11.26
N ILE A 404 19.36 -25.01 10.32
CA ILE A 404 19.32 -24.51 8.94
C ILE A 404 17.91 -23.99 8.64
N VAL A 405 17.82 -22.74 8.18
CA VAL A 405 16.56 -22.13 7.72
C VAL A 405 16.79 -21.50 6.34
N GLY A 406 16.17 -22.05 5.32
CA GLY A 406 16.26 -21.55 3.95
C GLY A 406 15.49 -20.25 3.70
N GLY A 407 14.54 -19.93 4.58
CA GLY A 407 13.80 -18.66 4.58
C GLY A 407 14.19 -17.73 5.72
N ASP A 408 13.21 -17.00 6.24
CA ASP A 408 13.36 -16.01 7.30
C ASP A 408 13.40 -16.67 8.69
N LEU A 409 14.20 -16.10 9.60
CA LEU A 409 14.22 -16.45 11.03
C LEU A 409 13.76 -15.26 11.87
N ASP A 410 12.56 -15.35 12.43
CA ASP A 410 12.02 -14.34 13.36
C ASP A 410 12.03 -14.86 14.81
N MET A 411 12.92 -14.29 15.62
CA MET A 411 13.04 -14.53 17.05
C MET A 411 12.76 -13.28 17.88
N SER A 412 12.03 -12.31 17.32
CA SER A 412 11.75 -11.06 18.00
C SER A 412 11.08 -11.30 19.36
N ARG A 413 11.50 -10.52 20.36
CA ARG A 413 10.96 -10.53 21.72
C ARG A 413 11.12 -11.86 22.48
N THR A 414 12.01 -12.73 22.02
CA THR A 414 12.44 -13.91 22.77
C THR A 414 13.48 -13.56 23.85
N ARG A 415 13.85 -14.55 24.67
CA ARG A 415 14.87 -14.40 25.73
C ARG A 415 16.25 -14.92 25.30
N ILE A 416 16.49 -15.09 24.01
CA ILE A 416 17.78 -15.55 23.48
C ILE A 416 18.90 -14.58 23.87
N LYS A 417 20.06 -15.13 24.24
CA LYS A 417 21.24 -14.36 24.67
C LYS A 417 22.47 -14.53 23.78
N LYS A 418 22.57 -15.67 23.09
CA LYS A 418 23.67 -16.06 22.20
C LYS A 418 23.10 -16.81 20.99
N LEU A 419 23.74 -16.65 19.85
CA LEU A 419 23.50 -17.43 18.64
C LEU A 419 24.65 -18.45 18.46
N PRO A 420 24.41 -19.57 17.78
CA PRO A 420 25.48 -20.50 17.41
C PRO A 420 26.38 -19.91 16.33
N GLU A 421 27.66 -20.30 16.29
CA GLU A 421 28.65 -19.74 15.35
C GLU A 421 28.37 -20.15 13.89
N ASN A 422 27.85 -21.36 13.66
CA ASN A 422 27.60 -21.92 12.34
C ASN A 422 26.14 -21.78 11.88
N LEU A 423 25.46 -20.72 12.33
CA LEU A 423 24.05 -20.48 12.00
C LEU A 423 23.88 -20.23 10.49
N LYS A 424 23.10 -21.08 9.81
CA LYS A 424 22.86 -20.99 8.35
C LYS A 424 21.43 -20.53 8.07
N ILE A 425 21.26 -19.25 7.76
CA ILE A 425 19.97 -18.65 7.42
C ILE A 425 20.11 -17.92 6.09
N ALA A 426 19.23 -18.22 5.14
CA ALA A 426 19.30 -17.63 3.80
C ALA A 426 18.37 -16.41 3.62
N GLY A 427 17.39 -16.22 4.50
CA GLY A 427 16.50 -15.06 4.51
C GLY A 427 16.88 -13.99 5.54
N LYS A 428 15.86 -13.25 5.98
CA LYS A 428 15.96 -12.16 6.97
C LYS A 428 16.15 -12.70 8.38
N LEU A 429 16.88 -11.94 9.19
CA LEU A 429 17.07 -12.21 10.62
C LEU A 429 16.41 -11.15 11.47
N ASN A 430 15.46 -11.55 12.30
CA ASN A 430 14.84 -10.65 13.28
C ASN A 430 15.13 -11.10 14.72
N PHE A 431 16.02 -10.39 15.40
CA PHE A 431 16.32 -10.55 16.82
C PHE A 431 15.97 -9.30 17.63
N SER A 432 14.99 -8.55 17.15
CA SER A 432 14.58 -7.34 17.82
C SER A 432 13.99 -7.56 19.20
N SER A 433 14.23 -6.60 20.09
CA SER A 433 13.76 -6.60 21.48
C SER A 433 14.15 -7.89 22.25
N THR A 434 15.25 -8.54 21.85
CA THR A 434 15.80 -9.73 22.53
C THR A 434 16.83 -9.37 23.60
N LYS A 435 17.32 -10.39 24.31
CA LYS A 435 18.45 -10.28 25.25
C LYS A 435 19.80 -10.58 24.59
N LEU A 436 19.87 -10.63 23.26
CA LEU A 436 21.10 -10.93 22.52
C LEU A 436 22.15 -9.85 22.77
N GLU A 437 23.38 -10.26 23.11
CA GLU A 437 24.45 -9.33 23.48
C GLU A 437 25.56 -9.20 22.42
N LYS A 438 25.75 -10.24 21.60
CA LYS A 438 26.79 -10.34 20.56
C LYS A 438 26.26 -11.19 19.39
N LEU A 439 26.78 -10.92 18.20
CA LEU A 439 26.59 -11.75 17.00
C LEU A 439 27.80 -12.69 16.84
N PRO A 440 27.62 -13.85 16.19
CA PRO A 440 28.71 -14.77 15.85
C PRO A 440 29.65 -14.16 14.79
N HIS A 441 30.90 -14.62 14.75
CA HIS A 441 31.96 -13.99 13.94
C HIS A 441 31.75 -14.16 12.43
N ASN A 442 31.25 -15.34 12.02
CA ASN A 442 31.10 -15.71 10.62
C ASN A 442 29.63 -15.61 10.14
N LEU A 443 28.85 -14.70 10.74
CA LEU A 443 27.44 -14.55 10.39
C LEU A 443 27.29 -14.00 8.96
N HIS A 444 26.78 -14.81 8.06
CA HIS A 444 26.42 -14.38 6.72
C HIS A 444 24.99 -13.81 6.71
N ILE A 445 24.82 -12.60 6.17
CA ILE A 445 23.52 -11.92 6.03
C ILE A 445 23.28 -11.57 4.57
N SER A 446 22.52 -12.41 3.88
CA SER A 446 22.08 -12.20 2.49
C SER A 446 20.96 -11.18 2.33
N SER A 447 20.29 -10.79 3.42
CA SER A 447 19.13 -9.88 3.42
C SER A 447 19.15 -8.88 4.59
N ASP A 448 18.03 -8.69 5.30
CA ASP A 448 17.90 -7.76 6.42
C ASP A 448 18.33 -8.40 7.76
N LEU A 449 18.95 -7.59 8.64
CA LEU A 449 19.25 -7.93 10.03
C LEU A 449 18.64 -6.88 10.97
N ASP A 450 17.60 -7.28 11.70
CA ASP A 450 16.92 -6.46 12.68
C ASP A 450 17.36 -6.81 14.12
N LEU A 451 18.05 -5.87 14.77
CA LEU A 451 18.49 -5.94 16.16
C LEU A 451 17.84 -4.82 17.01
N HIS A 452 16.77 -4.18 16.54
CA HIS A 452 16.19 -3.01 17.19
C HIS A 452 15.88 -3.31 18.65
N ASN A 453 16.25 -2.39 19.57
CA ASN A 453 16.01 -2.52 21.01
C ASN A 453 16.57 -3.82 21.66
N SER A 454 17.51 -4.52 21.01
CA SER A 454 18.22 -5.65 21.61
C SER A 454 19.28 -5.18 22.62
N LYS A 455 19.99 -6.13 23.26
CA LYS A 455 21.09 -5.83 24.20
C LYS A 455 22.47 -5.86 23.53
N VAL A 456 22.52 -5.86 22.19
CA VAL A 456 23.78 -5.93 21.44
C VAL A 456 24.66 -4.72 21.77
N ARG A 457 25.95 -4.99 21.97
CA ARG A 457 26.96 -3.96 22.32
C ARG A 457 28.10 -3.85 21.31
N LYS A 458 28.32 -4.90 20.52
CA LYS A 458 29.37 -5.01 19.51
C LYS A 458 28.81 -5.78 18.31
N ILE A 459 29.23 -5.35 17.13
CA ILE A 459 29.01 -6.04 15.85
C ILE A 459 30.39 -6.56 15.42
N PRO A 460 30.50 -7.77 14.81
CA PRO A 460 31.77 -8.32 14.34
C PRO A 460 32.36 -7.50 13.19
N ASP A 461 33.69 -7.51 13.09
CA ASP A 461 34.42 -6.93 11.95
C ASP A 461 34.08 -7.64 10.65
N ASN A 462 34.12 -6.90 9.55
CA ASN A 462 33.83 -7.37 8.19
C ASN A 462 32.39 -7.88 7.98
N LEU A 463 31.44 -7.52 8.85
CA LEU A 463 30.04 -7.87 8.64
C LEU A 463 29.53 -7.22 7.35
N LYS A 464 28.98 -8.05 6.46
CA LYS A 464 28.29 -7.61 5.24
C LYS A 464 26.80 -7.90 5.39
N VAL A 465 25.98 -6.86 5.25
CA VAL A 465 24.52 -6.95 5.25
C VAL A 465 24.02 -6.52 3.88
N ASN A 466 23.57 -7.48 3.08
CA ASN A 466 23.07 -7.24 1.72
C ASN A 466 21.67 -6.59 1.68
N GLY A 467 21.10 -6.26 2.85
CA GLY A 467 19.86 -5.51 3.02
C GLY A 467 20.00 -4.38 4.05
N THR A 468 19.02 -4.28 4.94
CA THR A 468 18.93 -3.30 6.02
C THR A 468 19.56 -3.83 7.31
N LEU A 469 20.32 -2.97 8.01
CA LEU A 469 20.81 -3.24 9.36
C LEU A 469 20.13 -2.30 10.36
N ASP A 470 19.25 -2.84 11.21
CA ASP A 470 18.58 -2.07 12.25
C ASP A 470 19.25 -2.23 13.61
N LEU A 471 19.91 -1.17 14.08
CA LEU A 471 20.53 -1.05 15.40
C LEU A 471 19.83 0.01 16.28
N TYR A 472 18.62 0.45 15.90
CA TYR A 472 17.83 1.44 16.62
C TYR A 472 17.68 1.08 18.10
N LYS A 473 17.91 2.05 19.00
CA LYS A 473 17.83 1.87 20.47
C LYS A 473 18.70 0.73 21.05
N THR A 474 19.72 0.26 20.33
CA THR A 474 20.69 -0.70 20.87
C THR A 474 21.72 0.00 21.78
N LYS A 475 22.56 -0.79 22.48
CA LYS A 475 23.60 -0.28 23.38
C LYS A 475 24.97 -0.12 22.70
N ILE A 476 25.01 -0.13 21.37
CA ILE A 476 26.25 -0.02 20.60
C ILE A 476 26.93 1.33 20.85
N LYS A 477 28.27 1.30 20.99
CA LYS A 477 29.10 2.49 21.22
C LYS A 477 30.03 2.82 20.04
N LYS A 478 30.35 1.82 19.22
CA LYS A 478 31.21 1.91 18.04
C LYS A 478 30.74 0.89 17.00
N LEU A 479 30.82 1.24 15.73
CA LEU A 479 30.69 0.29 14.61
C LEU A 479 32.01 -0.45 14.40
N PRO A 480 31.98 -1.65 13.79
CA PRO A 480 33.17 -2.43 13.50
C PRO A 480 33.89 -1.92 12.23
N LYS A 481 35.09 -2.45 11.99
CA LYS A 481 35.83 -2.19 10.75
C LYS A 481 35.16 -2.91 9.57
N ASN A 482 35.27 -2.32 8.39
CA ASN A 482 34.78 -2.85 7.12
C ASN A 482 33.28 -3.22 7.14
N LEU A 483 32.45 -2.48 7.89
CA LEU A 483 31.00 -2.69 7.87
C LEU A 483 30.43 -2.26 6.51
N PHE A 484 29.73 -3.18 5.86
CA PHE A 484 29.00 -2.92 4.63
C PHE A 484 27.49 -3.13 4.83
N VAL A 485 26.69 -2.14 4.45
CA VAL A 485 25.22 -2.21 4.45
C VAL A 485 24.70 -1.72 3.10
N LYS A 486 24.02 -2.61 2.36
CA LYS A 486 23.53 -2.29 1.02
C LYS A 486 22.36 -1.30 1.03
N ASN A 487 21.43 -1.44 1.98
CA ASN A 487 20.24 -0.58 2.01
C ASN A 487 20.37 0.46 3.12
N ARG A 488 19.68 0.26 4.25
CA ARG A 488 19.58 1.27 5.32
C ARG A 488 20.34 0.84 6.56
N LEU A 489 20.98 1.79 7.23
CA LEU A 489 21.61 1.61 8.53
C LEU A 489 20.92 2.49 9.58
N TYR A 490 20.20 1.85 10.51
CA TYR A 490 19.54 2.55 11.61
C TYR A 490 20.40 2.58 12.86
N LEU A 491 20.84 3.78 13.26
CA LEU A 491 21.66 4.04 14.45
C LEU A 491 21.01 5.06 15.40
N SER A 492 19.76 5.42 15.13
CA SER A 492 19.05 6.40 15.93
C SER A 492 18.87 5.92 17.36
N ASN A 493 18.93 6.85 18.32
CA ASN A 493 18.90 6.56 19.77
C ASN A 493 19.98 5.56 20.26
N THR A 494 21.14 5.50 19.61
CA THR A 494 22.29 4.71 20.08
C THR A 494 23.32 5.57 20.81
N LYS A 495 24.31 4.92 21.45
CA LYS A 495 25.41 5.59 22.16
C LYS A 495 26.63 5.85 21.27
N ILE A 496 26.49 5.74 19.95
CA ILE A 496 27.58 5.96 19.02
C ILE A 496 28.05 7.42 19.05
N LYS A 497 29.37 7.64 19.00
CA LYS A 497 29.97 8.98 19.04
C LYS A 497 30.69 9.36 17.74
N THR A 498 31.19 8.36 17.02
CA THR A 498 31.90 8.50 15.74
C THR A 498 31.58 7.30 14.86
N LEU A 499 31.65 7.48 13.54
CA LEU A 499 31.63 6.37 12.57
C LEU A 499 33.06 6.09 12.10
N PRO A 500 33.38 4.84 11.71
CA PRO A 500 34.69 4.52 11.15
C PRO A 500 34.79 5.03 9.70
N SER A 501 36.00 5.35 9.25
CA SER A 501 36.25 5.96 7.93
C SER A 501 36.04 4.99 6.76
N ASP A 502 36.04 3.69 7.04
CA ASP A 502 35.83 2.60 6.08
C ASP A 502 34.36 2.14 6.02
N LEU A 503 33.43 2.84 6.71
CA LEU A 503 32.00 2.52 6.69
C LEU A 503 31.44 2.66 5.26
N LYS A 504 30.77 1.61 4.77
CA LYS A 504 30.07 1.64 3.49
C LYS A 504 28.57 1.41 3.69
N VAL A 505 27.78 2.43 3.38
CA VAL A 505 26.32 2.37 3.34
C VAL A 505 25.88 2.86 1.97
N GLU A 506 25.25 2.02 1.17
CA GLU A 506 24.82 2.44 -0.19
C GLU A 506 23.51 3.23 -0.17
N GLY A 507 22.61 2.97 0.78
CA GLY A 507 21.34 3.71 0.95
C GLY A 507 21.36 4.72 2.09
N ASP A 508 20.39 4.61 3.00
CA ASP A 508 20.10 5.64 4.01
C ASP A 508 20.86 5.41 5.33
N LEU A 509 21.27 6.51 5.98
CA LEU A 509 21.92 6.50 7.29
C LEU A 509 21.12 7.31 8.31
N TRP A 510 20.58 6.62 9.32
CA TRP A 510 19.70 7.22 10.34
C TRP A 510 20.43 7.38 11.67
N LEU A 511 20.84 8.59 12.01
CA LEU A 511 21.59 8.93 13.23
C LEU A 511 20.82 9.83 14.21
N SER A 512 19.56 10.12 13.93
CA SER A 512 18.71 10.98 14.75
C SER A 512 18.74 10.59 16.23
N TYR A 513 18.78 11.57 17.13
CA TYR A 513 18.82 11.35 18.59
C TYR A 513 20.00 10.49 19.09
N SER A 514 21.03 10.26 18.28
CA SER A 514 22.26 9.58 18.73
C SER A 514 23.25 10.55 19.38
N ASN A 515 24.29 9.99 20.01
CA ASN A 515 25.39 10.78 20.60
C ASN A 515 26.50 11.13 19.61
N ILE A 516 26.22 11.10 18.30
CA ILE A 516 27.22 11.37 17.25
C ILE A 516 27.80 12.77 17.42
N LYS A 517 29.14 12.86 17.41
CA LYS A 517 29.90 14.10 17.54
C LYS A 517 30.65 14.49 16.27
N LYS A 518 31.08 13.51 15.49
CA LYS A 518 31.84 13.68 14.25
C LYS A 518 31.48 12.57 13.26
N LEU A 519 31.33 12.95 11.99
CA LEU A 519 31.27 12.05 10.84
C LEU A 519 32.66 11.94 10.19
N PRO A 520 32.98 10.84 9.50
CA PRO A 520 34.21 10.71 8.75
C PRO A 520 34.21 11.61 7.51
N ASP A 521 35.39 12.10 7.13
CA ASP A 521 35.58 12.83 5.88
C ASP A 521 35.36 11.90 4.68
N ASN A 522 34.91 12.47 3.57
CA ASN A 522 34.57 11.76 2.33
C ASN A 522 33.41 10.75 2.47
N LEU A 523 32.50 10.95 3.42
CA LEU A 523 31.29 10.13 3.55
C LEU A 523 30.38 10.37 2.33
N LYS A 524 30.12 9.32 1.55
CA LYS A 524 29.21 9.35 0.39
C LYS A 524 28.03 8.42 0.61
N LEU A 525 26.82 8.94 0.43
CA LEU A 525 25.56 8.21 0.56
C LEU A 525 24.71 8.43 -0.70
N ASN A 526 24.23 7.36 -1.32
CA ASN A 526 23.25 7.47 -2.43
C ASN A 526 21.81 7.61 -1.91
N GLY A 527 21.61 7.56 -0.60
CA GLY A 527 20.32 7.75 0.08
C GLY A 527 20.28 9.02 0.92
N ASP A 528 19.52 8.96 2.00
CA ASP A 528 19.33 10.04 2.97
C ASP A 528 20.33 9.98 4.14
N LEU A 529 20.58 11.13 4.77
CA LEU A 529 21.32 11.25 6.03
C LEU A 529 20.50 12.03 7.05
N TYR A 530 20.05 11.34 8.11
CA TYR A 530 19.28 11.94 9.19
C TYR A 530 20.14 12.19 10.43
N LEU A 531 20.48 13.44 10.70
CA LEU A 531 21.26 13.91 11.85
C LEU A 531 20.43 14.70 12.85
N ASN A 532 19.15 14.87 12.62
CA ASN A 532 18.29 15.72 13.44
C ASN A 532 18.29 15.31 14.91
N ASN A 533 18.25 16.32 15.79
CA ASN A 533 18.31 16.14 17.25
C ASN A 533 19.60 15.47 17.75
N THR A 534 20.73 15.75 17.12
CA THR A 534 22.06 15.28 17.58
C THR A 534 22.92 16.46 18.06
N ASN A 535 24.02 16.16 18.76
CA ASN A 535 24.97 17.17 19.26
C ASN A 535 26.14 17.44 18.29
N ILE A 536 26.04 17.02 17.03
CA ILE A 536 27.08 17.27 16.01
C ILE A 536 27.22 18.78 15.77
N GLN A 537 28.47 19.23 15.67
CA GLN A 537 28.82 20.66 15.56
C GLN A 537 29.22 21.08 14.15
N LYS A 538 29.73 20.16 13.34
CA LYS A 538 30.22 20.43 11.98
C LYS A 538 29.94 19.22 11.08
N LEU A 539 29.62 19.49 9.82
CA LEU A 539 29.65 18.49 8.76
C LEU A 539 31.12 18.21 8.36
N PRO A 540 31.45 16.99 7.92
CA PRO A 540 32.81 16.63 7.53
C PRO A 540 33.14 17.15 6.13
N LYS A 541 34.43 17.10 5.75
CA LYS A 541 34.86 17.46 4.39
C LYS A 541 34.32 16.45 3.37
N ASN A 542 34.00 16.93 2.17
CA ASN A 542 33.52 16.15 1.03
C ASN A 542 32.31 15.26 1.36
N LEU A 543 31.37 15.76 2.17
CA LEU A 543 30.13 15.05 2.45
C LEU A 543 29.23 15.07 1.21
N PHE A 544 28.82 13.89 0.75
CA PHE A 544 27.88 13.72 -0.35
C PHE A 544 26.64 12.95 0.10
N VAL A 545 25.45 13.54 -0.07
CA VAL A 545 24.15 12.92 0.25
C VAL A 545 23.21 13.10 -0.94
N LYS A 546 23.03 12.07 -1.76
CA LYS A 546 22.27 12.19 -3.01
C LYS A 546 20.83 12.71 -2.81
N ASN A 547 20.16 12.25 -1.75
CA ASN A 547 18.77 12.58 -1.47
C ASN A 547 18.68 13.66 -0.37
N THR A 548 18.13 13.35 0.80
CA THR A 548 17.86 14.32 1.86
C THR A 548 18.91 14.31 2.96
N LEU A 549 19.42 15.49 3.32
CA LEU A 549 20.23 15.74 4.50
C LEU A 549 19.37 16.48 5.55
N ASP A 550 19.02 15.81 6.66
CA ASP A 550 18.30 16.46 7.78
C ASP A 550 19.26 16.81 8.92
N ILE A 551 19.51 18.11 9.09
CA ILE A 551 20.38 18.69 10.14
C ILE A 551 19.59 19.56 11.14
N ARG A 552 18.26 19.47 11.15
CA ARG A 552 17.43 20.25 12.09
C ARG A 552 17.76 19.92 13.54
N HIS A 553 17.69 20.93 14.40
CA HIS A 553 17.98 20.76 15.84
C HIS A 553 19.37 20.16 16.14
N THR A 554 20.37 20.42 15.27
CA THR A 554 21.79 20.14 15.55
C THR A 554 22.50 21.39 16.08
N LYS A 555 23.81 21.28 16.35
CA LYS A 555 24.69 22.41 16.67
C LYS A 555 25.49 22.90 15.46
N ILE A 556 25.14 22.45 14.25
CA ILE A 556 25.75 22.91 13.01
C ILE A 556 25.35 24.36 12.76
N THR A 557 26.34 25.23 12.56
CA THR A 557 26.13 26.66 12.26
C THR A 557 26.64 27.07 10.89
N THR A 558 27.35 26.19 10.18
CA THR A 558 27.90 26.48 8.85
C THR A 558 27.83 25.24 7.96
N LEU A 559 27.57 25.44 6.67
CA LEU A 559 27.65 24.41 5.63
C LEU A 559 29.02 24.50 4.94
N PRO A 560 29.79 23.40 4.80
CA PRO A 560 31.08 23.46 4.13
C PRO A 560 30.92 23.59 2.60
N GLU A 561 31.86 24.26 1.93
CA GLU A 561 31.78 24.56 0.49
C GLU A 561 31.81 23.30 -0.39
N ASP A 562 32.42 22.22 0.10
CA ASP A 562 32.50 20.91 -0.56
C ASP A 562 31.28 20.01 -0.29
N LEU A 563 30.24 20.53 0.38
CA LEU A 563 29.00 19.80 0.67
C LEU A 563 28.14 19.62 -0.58
N ALA A 564 27.79 18.38 -0.90
CA ALA A 564 26.83 18.06 -1.95
C ALA A 564 25.59 17.37 -1.38
N PHE A 565 24.39 17.89 -1.70
CA PHE A 565 23.10 17.31 -1.30
C PHE A 565 22.01 17.52 -2.36
N GLY A 566 21.00 16.64 -2.40
CA GLY A 566 19.81 16.86 -3.22
C GLY A 566 18.76 17.76 -2.55
N ARG A 567 18.43 17.45 -1.29
CA ARG A 567 17.51 18.21 -0.44
C ARG A 567 18.10 18.39 0.95
N ILE A 568 17.87 19.53 1.59
CA ILE A 568 18.36 19.79 2.95
C ILE A 568 17.26 20.31 3.87
N GLU A 569 17.06 19.64 4.99
CA GLU A 569 16.20 20.12 6.06
C GLU A 569 17.08 20.75 7.15
N LEU A 570 16.88 22.04 7.38
CA LEU A 570 17.68 22.81 8.33
C LEU A 570 16.85 23.86 9.06
N ASN A 571 17.46 24.49 10.07
CA ASN A 571 16.95 25.65 10.79
C ASN A 571 17.66 26.90 10.21
N PRO A 572 17.08 27.62 9.23
CA PRO A 572 17.80 28.67 8.48
C PRO A 572 18.39 29.74 9.39
N GLU A 573 17.69 30.08 10.48
CA GLU A 573 18.08 31.07 11.47
C GLU A 573 19.38 30.72 12.22
N LYS A 574 19.82 29.45 12.17
CA LYS A 574 21.05 28.98 12.84
C LYS A 574 22.27 28.89 11.93
N ILE A 575 22.07 28.95 10.62
CA ILE A 575 23.15 28.76 9.64
C ILE A 575 23.71 30.13 9.26
N LYS A 576 24.96 30.39 9.62
CA LYS A 576 25.60 31.71 9.51
C LYS A 576 25.99 32.07 8.08
N ASN A 577 26.34 31.08 7.27
CA ASN A 577 26.84 31.27 5.91
C ASN A 577 25.77 31.02 4.82
N ILE A 578 24.52 31.37 5.12
CA ILE A 578 23.44 31.45 4.13
C ILE A 578 22.71 32.80 4.23
N VAL A 579 21.89 33.09 3.22
CA VAL A 579 20.88 34.16 3.26
C VAL A 579 19.55 33.57 2.81
N TYR A 580 18.47 33.80 3.55
CA TYR A 580 17.16 33.19 3.27
C TYR A 580 16.02 34.20 3.39
N LYS A 581 14.93 33.93 2.66
CA LYS A 581 13.65 34.66 2.74
C LYS A 581 12.49 33.69 2.50
N ASN A 582 11.33 33.99 3.07
CA ASN A 582 10.09 33.26 2.78
C ASN A 582 9.43 33.84 1.53
N CYS A 583 8.86 32.99 0.69
CA CYS A 583 8.05 33.36 -0.46
C CYS A 583 6.57 33.01 -0.19
N PRO A 584 5.74 34.00 0.17
CA PRO A 584 4.30 33.84 0.40
C PRO A 584 3.56 33.16 -0.74
N SER A 585 3.83 33.53 -2.00
CA SER A 585 3.06 33.03 -3.15
C SER A 585 3.09 31.51 -3.30
N ILE A 586 4.22 30.89 -2.94
CA ILE A 586 4.41 29.43 -3.01
C ILE A 586 4.52 28.76 -1.64
N THR A 587 4.35 29.51 -0.55
CA THR A 587 4.45 29.02 0.84
C THR A 587 5.73 28.24 1.13
N ALA A 588 6.88 28.71 0.62
CA ALA A 588 8.18 28.05 0.77
C ALA A 588 9.29 29.03 1.18
N THR A 589 10.37 28.50 1.76
CA THR A 589 11.61 29.26 2.01
C THR A 589 12.56 29.09 0.83
N ILE A 590 13.17 30.20 0.41
CA ILE A 590 14.25 30.25 -0.58
C ILE A 590 15.50 30.73 0.13
N PHE A 591 16.65 30.09 -0.12
CA PHE A 591 17.92 30.56 0.42
C PHE A 591 19.08 30.38 -0.56
N ALA A 592 20.08 31.26 -0.43
CA ALA A 592 21.34 31.22 -1.13
C ALA A 592 22.46 30.68 -0.22
N VAL A 593 23.36 29.89 -0.80
CA VAL A 593 24.52 29.29 -0.12
C VAL A 593 25.70 29.21 -1.10
N TYR A 594 26.94 29.36 -0.63
CA TYR A 594 28.14 29.21 -1.45
C TYR A 594 28.64 27.76 -1.39
N LEU A 595 28.58 27.05 -2.51
CA LEU A 595 28.95 25.63 -2.63
C LEU A 595 29.66 25.40 -3.96
N GLN A 596 30.66 24.52 -3.97
CA GLN A 596 31.41 24.12 -5.17
C GLN A 596 31.94 25.31 -6.01
N GLY A 597 32.35 26.41 -5.35
CA GLY A 597 32.94 27.57 -6.01
C GLY A 597 31.95 28.62 -6.54
N GLU A 598 30.64 28.46 -6.31
CA GLU A 598 29.62 29.40 -6.78
C GLU A 598 28.43 29.53 -5.82
N ILE A 599 27.60 30.57 -6.01
CA ILE A 599 26.35 30.74 -5.26
C ILE A 599 25.27 29.82 -5.84
N LYS A 600 24.71 28.97 -4.98
CA LYS A 600 23.60 28.07 -5.27
C LYS A 600 22.32 28.51 -4.57
N ILE A 601 21.17 28.30 -5.23
CA ILE A 601 19.83 28.57 -4.72
C ILE A 601 19.14 27.27 -4.33
N VAL A 602 18.56 27.27 -3.13
CA VAL A 602 17.73 26.19 -2.60
C VAL A 602 16.31 26.71 -2.47
N GLY A 603 15.36 26.06 -3.16
CA GLY A 603 13.94 26.40 -3.15
C GLY A 603 13.11 25.27 -2.57
N GLY A 604 12.30 25.55 -1.53
CA GLY A 604 11.48 24.51 -0.90
C GLY A 604 12.31 23.33 -0.37
N ASN A 605 13.49 23.63 0.19
CA ASN A 605 14.52 22.69 0.66
C ASN A 605 15.30 21.92 -0.42
N THR A 606 14.94 22.06 -1.70
CA THR A 606 15.60 21.33 -2.81
C THR A 606 16.70 22.17 -3.42
N LEU A 607 17.89 21.59 -3.58
CA LEU A 607 18.97 22.23 -4.33
C LEU A 607 18.55 22.33 -5.79
N VAL A 608 18.40 23.56 -6.29
CA VAL A 608 17.97 23.78 -7.68
C VAL A 608 19.18 23.95 -8.59
N GLY A 609 20.17 24.72 -8.17
CA GLY A 609 21.30 25.07 -9.02
C GLY A 609 21.81 26.48 -8.74
N ASN A 610 22.45 27.10 -9.73
CA ASN A 610 22.76 28.52 -9.73
C ASN A 610 21.48 29.38 -9.93
N LEU A 611 21.63 30.70 -9.92
CA LEU A 611 20.51 31.63 -10.07
C LEU A 611 19.75 31.41 -11.40
N THR A 612 20.46 31.29 -12.53
CA THR A 612 19.84 31.08 -13.85
C THR A 612 19.01 29.79 -13.89
N GLU A 613 19.54 28.69 -13.37
CA GLU A 613 18.85 27.40 -13.29
C GLU A 613 17.60 27.50 -12.41
N PHE A 614 17.67 28.27 -11.31
CA PHE A 614 16.52 28.53 -10.44
C PHE A 614 15.42 29.32 -11.16
N GLU A 615 15.77 30.39 -11.87
CA GLU A 615 14.80 31.23 -12.59
C GLU A 615 14.08 30.42 -13.68
N GLN A 616 14.83 29.68 -14.51
CA GLN A 616 14.27 28.81 -15.55
C GLN A 616 13.32 27.74 -14.99
N ARG A 617 13.66 27.13 -13.84
CA ARG A 617 12.80 26.15 -13.19
C ARG A 617 11.52 26.78 -12.63
N THR A 618 11.63 28.00 -12.12
CA THR A 618 10.52 28.75 -11.52
C THR A 618 9.49 29.14 -12.58
N ASP A 619 9.93 29.62 -13.74
CA ASP A 619 9.04 29.95 -14.88
C ASP A 619 8.26 28.74 -15.39
N LYS A 620 8.83 27.53 -15.26
CA LYS A 620 8.17 26.27 -15.58
C LYS A 620 7.22 25.77 -14.50
N LEU A 621 7.11 26.39 -13.34
CA LEU A 621 6.28 25.87 -12.25
C LEU A 621 5.15 26.80 -11.83
N PHE A 622 5.33 28.10 -11.99
CA PHE A 622 4.42 29.10 -11.42
C PHE A 622 3.89 30.08 -12.48
N LEU A 623 2.79 30.77 -12.15
CA LEU A 623 2.28 31.86 -13.00
C LEU A 623 3.28 33.03 -13.00
N PRO A 624 3.31 33.89 -14.04
CA PRO A 624 4.31 34.95 -14.17
C PRO A 624 4.52 35.79 -12.90
N ALA A 625 3.45 36.28 -12.28
CA ALA A 625 3.54 37.07 -11.04
C ALA A 625 4.14 36.29 -9.86
N GLU A 626 3.76 35.01 -9.70
CA GLU A 626 4.31 34.14 -8.65
C GLU A 626 5.77 33.79 -8.91
N ALA A 627 6.10 33.55 -10.19
CA ALA A 627 7.46 33.28 -10.63
C ALA A 627 8.36 34.49 -10.42
N ASP A 628 7.90 35.69 -10.78
CA ASP A 628 8.65 36.94 -10.62
C ASP A 628 8.96 37.24 -9.15
N GLU A 629 8.01 37.00 -8.24
CA GLU A 629 8.27 37.10 -6.79
C GLU A 629 9.36 36.10 -6.34
N CYS A 630 9.27 34.83 -6.74
CA CYS A 630 10.26 33.82 -6.40
C CYS A 630 11.66 34.17 -6.94
N LYS A 631 11.74 34.62 -8.19
CA LYS A 631 12.99 35.05 -8.85
C LYS A 631 13.59 36.25 -8.15
N GLN A 632 12.78 37.26 -7.80
CA GLN A 632 13.26 38.43 -7.07
C GLN A 632 13.80 38.07 -5.70
N ILE A 633 13.10 37.21 -4.95
CA ILE A 633 13.59 36.71 -3.66
C ILE A 633 14.95 35.99 -3.81
N ALA A 634 15.10 35.14 -4.82
CA ALA A 634 16.35 34.43 -5.08
C ALA A 634 17.51 35.39 -5.42
N ARG A 635 17.27 36.40 -6.28
CA ARG A 635 18.24 37.46 -6.61
C ARG A 635 18.70 38.22 -5.37
N ASP A 636 17.76 38.64 -4.53
CA ASP A 636 18.05 39.36 -3.29
C ASP A 636 18.93 38.51 -2.35
N CYS A 637 18.57 37.23 -2.16
CA CYS A 637 19.36 36.32 -1.34
C CYS A 637 20.78 36.12 -1.89
N ALA A 638 20.92 35.97 -3.20
CA ALA A 638 22.22 35.82 -3.86
C ALA A 638 23.09 37.07 -3.72
N ALA A 639 22.54 38.26 -3.97
CA ALA A 639 23.25 39.53 -3.87
C ALA A 639 23.74 39.81 -2.43
N GLN A 640 22.87 39.57 -1.44
CA GLN A 640 23.24 39.71 -0.03
C GLN A 640 24.31 38.70 0.40
N LEU A 641 24.27 37.47 -0.12
CA LEU A 641 25.31 36.48 0.16
C LEU A 641 26.65 36.90 -0.49
N GLN A 642 26.63 37.39 -1.72
CA GLN A 642 27.82 37.88 -2.40
C GLN A 642 28.51 39.00 -1.61
N GLN A 643 27.74 39.95 -1.06
CA GLN A 643 28.28 41.00 -0.19
C GLN A 643 28.91 40.44 1.08
N LYS A 644 28.29 39.42 1.71
CA LYS A 644 28.88 38.74 2.89
C LYS A 644 30.19 38.03 2.56
N LEU A 645 30.32 37.47 1.36
CA LEU A 645 31.53 36.77 0.92
C LEU A 645 32.67 37.75 0.59
N SER A 646 32.39 38.96 0.11
CA SER A 646 33.42 39.98 -0.17
C SER A 646 34.00 40.66 1.08
N LEU A 647 33.36 40.49 2.24
CA LEU A 647 33.75 41.12 3.50
C LEU A 647 34.54 40.18 4.44
N ASN A 648 34.68 38.91 4.07
CA ASN A 648 35.45 37.89 4.80
C ASN A 648 36.59 37.39 3.92
#